data_AF-A0A7K4LG61-F1
#
_entry.id   AF-A0A7K4LG61-F1
#
_cell.length_a   1.000
_cell.length_b   1.000
_cell.length_c   1.000
_cell.angle_alpha   90.00
_cell.angle_beta   90.00
_cell.angle_gamma   90.00
#
_symmetry.space_group_name_H-M   'P 1'
#
loop_
_entity.id
_entity.type
_entity.pdbx_description
1 polymer ?
#
loop_
_entity_poly.entity_id
_entity_poly.type
_entity_poly.pdbx_seq_one_letter_code
_entity_poly.pdbx_strand_id
1 'polypeptide(L)'
;MFAKLKKKIAEEAAATAPRPGAAARIPRSLSKESVASLGADSGDDFASDGSSSREDLSSQLLRRNEQIRKLEVKLSDYADQVRNLQKIKEKLENALEKHQDSSMRKFQEQNEAHQANRAKMAEEMALALEKKDQEWMEKLGQVEKEKRILETQLQEMRRQSLNLFQKRDEMDELEGFQQQEMAKVKHMLLKKEESLSRAEQELEACTRELTHTKEVLQDTSKESSGLREDLQELQQQFLELEAQRDELMTAEINAENKITALELREQELQTVIQQLSVDLQNARVAGSGCEKRLGMLQVEHESLKVEYEQCKQKMTLEYDERNKLIEQLQEKVSSLESKLERNLSGDEHMHELLKEKTTLEQKLDETRQHLLTDKTHHAESVNLLETQVLICYFTTNCYLRSGENKELEQNLRIATEALKKSKEEAGEQDLRIQLLQNDLENERSKMQQQILNVKHEYEEKVSGLESQITTLKTAWEFGKTATQHRLSQLEKENGDLNKSREEYESSLKNQELELDRLKKELGSRETVSIEIAKAFQETRKQKEELQQQVSHLTSVVEEKDQLIHEKSDMLLNKKKELNQLSQDHEAVLLRMHQLQSDIEASKSQAAEKEETARKEIDELKLQIQECLLAKEHERNASELEESARALNNKHLHPPENPVMEQNGEVAAADIIQLQKDNRELEQQITEKNKMIKQLQQRMTELKKTLQKELKIRPDGEGPEVREKTNSEVPNASVTVTNNSDLNDSREINFEYLKHVVLKFMSCRESEAFHLIKAVSVLLNFSQEEENMLKETLEYKMSWFGSKPSPRGSIRPSISSPRTPWS
;
A
#
# COMPACT_ATOMS: atom_id res chain seq x y z
N MET A 1 13.23 -30.81 54.34
CA MET A 1 14.14 -30.20 55.35
C MET A 1 13.51 -29.89 56.71
N PHE A 2 12.19 -30.00 56.90
CA PHE A 2 11.56 -29.83 58.22
C PHE A 2 11.51 -31.10 59.12
N ALA A 3 11.74 -32.29 58.58
CA ALA A 3 11.79 -33.54 59.36
C ALA A 3 13.13 -33.74 60.12
N LYS A 4 14.23 -33.15 59.64
CA LYS A 4 15.53 -33.19 60.31
C LYS A 4 15.64 -32.20 61.49
N LEU A 5 14.75 -31.21 61.56
CA LEU A 5 14.70 -30.25 62.68
C LEU A 5 13.93 -30.81 63.89
N LYS A 6 12.91 -31.65 63.67
CA LYS A 6 12.18 -32.33 64.77
C LYS A 6 13.01 -33.40 65.49
N LYS A 7 13.96 -34.06 64.81
CA LYS A 7 14.83 -35.08 65.43
C LYS A 7 15.92 -34.46 66.32
N LYS A 8 16.40 -33.26 65.97
CA LYS A 8 17.46 -32.55 66.73
C LYS A 8 16.95 -31.91 68.04
N ILE A 9 15.67 -31.50 68.07
CA ILE A 9 15.02 -30.96 69.28
C ILE A 9 14.68 -32.07 70.29
N ALA A 10 14.52 -33.34 69.85
CA ALA A 10 14.29 -34.47 70.75
C ALA A 10 15.57 -35.01 71.41
N GLU A 11 16.75 -34.82 70.80
CA GLU A 11 18.04 -35.28 71.36
C GLU A 11 18.70 -34.27 72.32
N GLU A 12 18.43 -32.95 72.20
CA GLU A 12 19.00 -31.93 73.09
C GLU A 12 18.20 -31.65 74.37
N ALA A 13 16.94 -32.11 74.48
CA ALA A 13 16.14 -31.96 75.69
C ALA A 13 16.48 -33.00 76.80
N ALA A 14 17.40 -33.94 76.54
CA ALA A 14 17.74 -35.03 77.46
C ALA A 14 18.95 -34.75 78.38
N ALA A 15 19.60 -33.58 78.28
CA ALA A 15 20.83 -33.31 79.02
C ALA A 15 20.79 -31.94 79.72
N THR A 16 20.05 -31.83 80.82
CA THR A 16 20.48 -31.19 82.10
C THR A 16 19.27 -30.81 82.96
N ALA A 17 18.97 -31.67 83.94
CA ALA A 17 18.29 -31.29 85.17
C ALA A 17 18.87 -32.14 86.31
N PRO A 18 19.00 -31.57 87.52
CA PRO A 18 18.52 -32.33 88.66
C PRO A 18 17.65 -31.46 89.57
N ARG A 19 16.42 -31.94 89.81
CA ARG A 19 15.58 -31.54 90.95
C ARG A 19 15.62 -32.63 92.04
N PRO A 20 15.21 -32.31 93.28
CA PRO A 20 15.71 -32.90 94.51
C PRO A 20 14.90 -34.11 94.97
N GLY A 21 15.51 -34.96 95.80
CA GLY A 21 14.76 -35.83 96.71
C GLY A 21 15.21 -37.29 96.82
N ALA A 22 15.65 -37.62 98.04
CA ALA A 22 15.47 -38.90 98.75
C ALA A 22 16.35 -40.13 98.44
N ALA A 23 17.07 -40.51 99.50
CA ALA A 23 17.11 -41.85 100.11
C ALA A 23 17.97 -43.00 99.51
N ALA A 24 18.99 -43.34 100.32
CA ALA A 24 19.43 -44.67 100.74
C ALA A 24 20.23 -45.60 99.78
N ARG A 25 21.55 -45.75 100.05
CA ARG A 25 22.19 -46.97 100.62
C ARG A 25 23.71 -46.83 100.82
N ILE A 26 24.17 -47.49 101.88
CA ILE A 26 25.49 -47.63 102.54
C ILE A 26 26.34 -48.76 101.86
N PRO A 27 27.70 -48.83 101.90
CA PRO A 27 28.58 -49.38 102.98
C PRO A 27 29.84 -48.55 103.34
N ARG A 28 30.17 -48.31 104.63
CA ARG A 28 31.09 -49.06 105.57
C ARG A 28 32.56 -49.07 105.12
N SER A 29 33.56 -48.63 105.92
CA SER A 29 34.01 -49.20 107.21
C SER A 29 34.78 -48.18 108.10
N LEU A 30 34.43 -48.03 109.40
CA LEU A 30 35.11 -48.51 110.64
C LEU A 30 36.31 -47.62 111.08
N SER A 31 36.51 -47.17 112.33
CA SER A 31 36.20 -47.80 113.62
C SER A 31 36.16 -46.77 114.77
N LYS A 32 35.11 -46.84 115.61
CA LYS A 32 35.05 -46.37 117.01
C LYS A 32 34.92 -47.63 117.88
N GLU A 33 35.53 -47.65 119.05
CA GLU A 33 35.09 -48.37 120.27
C GLU A 33 35.88 -47.80 121.46
N SER A 34 35.24 -47.19 122.47
CA SER A 34 34.76 -47.79 123.74
C SER A 34 35.92 -47.95 124.75
N VAL A 35 35.86 -47.79 126.07
CA VAL A 35 34.85 -47.97 127.13
C VAL A 35 35.31 -47.15 128.37
N ALA A 36 34.39 -46.91 129.31
CA ALA A 36 34.66 -46.51 130.68
C ALA A 36 35.29 -47.62 131.58
N SER A 37 35.79 -47.20 132.75
CA SER A 37 35.82 -47.93 134.04
C SER A 37 37.04 -48.80 134.42
N LEU A 38 37.27 -48.85 135.75
CA LEU A 38 38.25 -49.59 136.61
C LEU A 38 39.59 -48.86 136.84
N GLY A 39 40.07 -48.55 138.05
CA GLY A 39 39.72 -48.99 139.41
C GLY A 39 40.73 -50.03 139.95
N ALA A 40 41.19 -49.82 141.19
CA ALA A 40 42.09 -50.61 142.05
C ALA A 40 43.60 -50.26 141.97
N ASP A 41 44.30 -49.81 143.02
CA ASP A 41 44.42 -50.23 144.45
C ASP A 41 45.59 -51.21 144.69
N SER A 42 46.55 -50.75 145.51
CA SER A 42 47.46 -51.50 146.38
C SER A 42 48.27 -50.45 147.15
N GLY A 43 48.48 -50.45 148.45
CA GLY A 43 48.38 -51.50 149.46
C GLY A 43 49.33 -51.06 150.57
N ASP A 44 48.81 -51.14 151.79
CA ASP A 44 49.31 -50.72 153.09
C ASP A 44 50.62 -51.41 153.52
N ASP A 45 51.35 -50.84 154.50
CA ASP A 45 51.99 -51.60 155.58
C ASP A 45 52.59 -50.70 156.69
N PHE A 46 52.24 -51.06 157.93
CA PHE A 46 52.54 -50.42 159.21
C PHE A 46 53.76 -51.03 159.93
N ALA A 47 54.41 -50.24 160.80
CA ALA A 47 54.96 -50.65 162.13
C ALA A 47 55.34 -49.35 162.88
N SER A 48 54.75 -48.94 164.02
CA SER A 48 54.77 -49.47 165.40
C SER A 48 56.15 -49.54 166.07
N ASP A 49 56.43 -48.56 166.95
CA ASP A 49 56.88 -48.69 168.36
C ASP A 49 57.09 -47.27 168.92
N GLY A 50 56.84 -46.90 170.19
CA GLY A 50 56.70 -47.65 171.43
C GLY A 50 57.72 -47.12 172.47
N SER A 51 57.24 -46.67 173.63
CA SER A 51 57.96 -46.22 174.87
C SER A 51 58.50 -44.77 174.91
N SER A 52 58.21 -43.89 175.88
CA SER A 52 58.19 -43.97 177.36
C SER A 52 59.59 -44.07 177.99
N SER A 53 60.20 -42.93 178.32
CA SER A 53 60.85 -42.75 179.62
C SER A 53 60.96 -41.27 180.02
N ARG A 54 60.70 -41.07 181.30
CA ARG A 54 60.61 -39.87 182.13
C ARG A 54 61.96 -39.12 182.26
N GLU A 55 61.86 -37.79 182.45
CA GLU A 55 62.91 -36.80 182.80
C GLU A 55 63.84 -36.23 181.69
N ASP A 56 63.40 -35.16 180.98
CA ASP A 56 64.09 -33.85 180.84
C ASP A 56 63.39 -32.92 179.81
N LEU A 57 62.36 -32.18 180.24
CA LEU A 57 61.34 -31.53 179.39
C LEU A 57 61.77 -30.19 178.73
N SER A 58 62.87 -29.57 179.13
CA SER A 58 63.15 -28.18 178.74
C SER A 58 64.00 -28.03 177.47
N SER A 59 64.79 -29.04 177.09
CA SER A 59 65.74 -28.95 175.97
C SER A 59 65.16 -29.39 174.60
N GLN A 60 64.08 -30.17 174.59
CA GLN A 60 63.39 -30.60 173.35
C GLN A 60 62.49 -29.52 172.74
N LEU A 61 61.93 -28.63 173.57
CA LEU A 61 60.98 -27.60 173.13
C LEU A 61 61.65 -26.51 172.28
N LEU A 62 62.91 -26.16 172.59
CA LEU A 62 63.68 -25.18 171.82
C LEU A 62 64.04 -25.69 170.41
N ARG A 63 64.42 -26.97 170.27
CA ARG A 63 64.71 -27.57 168.96
C ARG A 63 63.46 -27.71 168.08
N ARG A 64 62.31 -28.07 168.65
CA ARG A 64 61.05 -28.14 167.89
C ARG A 64 60.60 -26.78 167.38
N ASN A 65 60.71 -25.72 168.17
CA ASN A 65 60.35 -24.37 167.72
C ASN A 65 61.21 -23.87 166.55
N GLU A 66 62.51 -24.17 166.55
CA GLU A 66 63.40 -23.82 165.42
C GLU A 66 63.07 -24.63 164.16
N GLN A 67 62.67 -25.89 164.32
CA GLN A 67 62.26 -26.75 163.22
C GLN A 67 60.91 -26.31 162.62
N ILE A 68 59.96 -25.87 163.46
CA ILE A 68 58.69 -25.27 163.03
C ILE A 68 58.97 -24.00 162.21
N ARG A 69 59.85 -23.11 162.68
CA ARG A 69 60.16 -21.87 161.97
C ARG A 69 60.77 -22.11 160.58
N LYS A 70 61.61 -23.14 160.43
CA LYS A 70 62.14 -23.56 159.11
C LYS A 70 61.06 -24.16 158.20
N LEU A 71 60.11 -24.90 158.76
CA LEU A 71 58.98 -25.42 158.01
C LEU A 71 58.04 -24.29 157.58
N GLU A 72 57.82 -23.27 158.42
CA GLU A 72 57.03 -22.08 158.09
C GLU A 72 57.64 -21.28 156.94
N VAL A 73 58.96 -21.07 156.93
CA VAL A 73 59.66 -20.41 155.80
C VAL A 73 59.50 -21.23 154.53
N LYS A 74 59.72 -22.55 154.58
CA LYS A 74 59.50 -23.43 153.42
C LYS A 74 58.05 -23.42 152.94
N LEU A 75 57.09 -23.37 153.86
CA LEU A 75 55.67 -23.30 153.52
C LEU A 75 55.34 -21.96 152.83
N SER A 76 55.96 -20.87 153.29
CA SER A 76 55.87 -19.56 152.65
C SER A 76 56.50 -19.56 151.25
N ASP A 77 57.69 -20.14 151.08
CA ASP A 77 58.35 -20.27 149.78
C ASP A 77 57.53 -21.12 148.81
N TYR A 78 56.93 -22.21 149.27
CA TYR A 78 56.00 -23.01 148.47
C TYR A 78 54.72 -22.24 148.13
N ALA A 79 54.18 -21.45 149.06
CA ALA A 79 53.03 -20.60 148.77
C ALA A 79 53.36 -19.53 147.71
N ASP A 80 54.56 -18.94 147.77
CA ASP A 80 55.05 -18.01 146.76
C ASP A 80 55.30 -18.68 145.40
N GLN A 81 55.85 -19.90 145.40
CA GLN A 81 56.01 -20.68 144.19
C GLN A 81 54.66 -21.02 143.55
N VAL A 82 53.66 -21.40 144.35
CA VAL A 82 52.29 -21.64 143.88
C VAL A 82 51.66 -20.35 143.34
N ARG A 83 51.81 -19.20 144.01
CA ARG A 83 51.35 -17.89 143.50
C ARG A 83 52.01 -17.52 142.18
N ASN A 84 53.30 -17.78 142.03
CA ASN A 84 54.03 -17.53 140.79
C ASN A 84 53.59 -18.48 139.67
N LEU A 85 53.41 -19.76 139.96
CA LEU A 85 52.86 -20.73 139.00
C LEU A 85 51.43 -20.36 138.59
N GLN A 86 50.61 -19.87 139.52
CA GLN A 86 49.26 -19.37 139.23
C GLN A 86 49.30 -18.16 138.28
N LYS A 87 50.17 -17.18 138.54
CA LYS A 87 50.35 -16.02 137.64
C LYS A 87 50.86 -16.43 136.26
N ILE A 88 51.75 -17.42 136.19
CA ILE A 88 52.25 -17.94 134.91
C ILE A 88 51.12 -18.65 134.17
N LYS A 89 50.35 -19.49 134.86
CA LYS A 89 49.16 -20.15 134.32
C LYS A 89 48.16 -19.13 133.77
N GLU A 90 47.80 -18.12 134.54
CA GLU A 90 46.88 -17.05 134.11
C GLU A 90 47.41 -16.29 132.88
N LYS A 91 48.72 -16.00 132.81
CA LYS A 91 49.31 -15.38 131.62
C LYS A 91 49.26 -16.28 130.39
N LEU A 92 49.48 -17.58 130.58
CA LEU A 92 49.40 -18.56 129.50
C LEU A 92 47.95 -18.76 129.05
N GLU A 93 46.98 -18.79 129.97
CA GLU A 93 45.55 -18.84 129.67
C GLU A 93 45.10 -17.60 128.90
N ASN A 94 45.48 -16.39 129.35
CA ASN A 94 45.20 -15.16 128.63
C ASN A 94 45.87 -15.10 127.24
N ALA A 95 47.10 -15.62 127.10
CA ALA A 95 47.79 -15.68 125.81
C ALA A 95 47.12 -16.70 124.88
N LEU A 96 46.68 -17.83 125.41
CA LEU A 96 45.95 -18.85 124.67
C LEU A 96 44.59 -18.32 124.23
N GLU A 97 43.85 -17.65 125.10
CA GLU A 97 42.57 -17.01 124.78
C GLU A 97 42.75 -15.94 123.70
N LYS A 98 43.72 -15.03 123.84
CA LYS A 98 44.03 -14.03 122.80
C LYS A 98 44.45 -14.68 121.47
N HIS A 99 45.19 -15.77 121.51
CA HIS A 99 45.57 -16.51 120.30
C HIS A 99 44.34 -17.18 119.67
N GLN A 100 43.46 -17.79 120.46
CA GLN A 100 42.21 -18.39 120.01
C GLN A 100 41.26 -17.34 119.43
N ASP A 101 41.07 -16.20 120.10
CA ASP A 101 40.28 -15.07 119.61
C ASP A 101 40.86 -14.48 118.33
N SER A 102 42.18 -14.30 118.25
CA SER A 102 42.84 -13.81 117.04
C SER A 102 42.70 -14.81 115.89
N SER A 103 42.80 -16.11 116.17
CA SER A 103 42.60 -17.17 115.19
C SER A 103 41.15 -17.24 114.71
N MET A 104 40.18 -17.14 115.62
CA MET A 104 38.75 -17.11 115.31
C MET A 104 38.40 -15.89 114.48
N ARG A 105 38.92 -14.70 114.85
CA ARG A 105 38.72 -13.46 114.11
C ARG A 105 39.31 -13.54 112.70
N LYS A 106 40.52 -14.08 112.54
CA LYS A 106 41.12 -14.32 111.20
C LYS A 106 40.29 -15.28 110.35
N PHE A 107 39.77 -16.36 110.95
CA PHE A 107 38.91 -17.30 110.23
C PHE A 107 37.58 -16.65 109.82
N GLN A 108 37.00 -15.84 110.71
CA GLN A 108 35.80 -15.07 110.41
C GLN A 108 36.03 -14.05 109.30
N GLU A 109 37.12 -13.27 109.36
CA GLU A 109 37.52 -12.31 108.32
C GLU A 109 37.74 -13.00 106.96
N GLN A 110 38.40 -14.18 106.95
CA GLN A 110 38.56 -14.97 105.73
C GLN A 110 37.21 -15.44 105.19
N ASN A 111 36.31 -15.95 106.05
CA ASN A 111 34.98 -16.39 105.64
C ASN A 111 34.13 -15.22 105.11
N GLU A 112 34.15 -14.06 105.76
CA GLU A 112 33.48 -12.84 105.30
C GLU A 112 34.06 -12.36 103.95
N ALA A 113 35.38 -12.37 103.79
CA ALA A 113 36.02 -12.05 102.52
C ALA A 113 35.65 -13.03 101.40
N HIS A 114 35.58 -14.33 101.69
CA HIS A 114 35.12 -15.34 100.72
C HIS A 114 33.64 -15.16 100.35
N GLN A 115 32.78 -14.88 101.31
CA GLN A 115 31.36 -14.60 101.06
C GLN A 115 31.18 -13.31 100.25
N ALA A 116 31.91 -12.24 100.59
CA ALA A 116 31.91 -10.99 99.84
C ALA A 116 32.41 -11.18 98.40
N ASN A 117 33.49 -11.93 98.20
CA ASN A 117 33.99 -12.25 96.85
C ASN A 117 33.00 -13.10 96.05
N ARG A 118 32.35 -14.08 96.69
CA ARG A 118 31.31 -14.89 96.05
C ARG A 118 30.08 -14.05 95.69
N ALA A 119 29.68 -13.11 96.54
CA ALA A 119 28.58 -12.19 96.28
C ALA A 119 28.91 -11.23 95.13
N LYS A 120 30.12 -10.64 95.11
CA LYS A 120 30.61 -9.81 94.00
C LYS A 120 30.61 -10.56 92.68
N MET A 121 31.10 -11.80 92.66
CA MET A 121 31.07 -12.61 91.44
C MET A 121 29.64 -12.90 90.97
N ALA A 122 28.71 -13.16 91.88
CA ALA A 122 27.31 -13.36 91.53
C ALA A 122 26.65 -12.08 90.99
N GLU A 123 26.97 -10.92 91.57
CA GLU A 123 26.50 -9.60 91.11
C GLU A 123 27.09 -9.24 89.73
N GLU A 124 28.38 -9.48 89.52
CA GLU A 124 29.04 -9.29 88.22
C GLU A 124 28.45 -10.19 87.14
N MET A 125 28.15 -11.47 87.46
CA MET A 125 27.45 -12.37 86.55
C MET A 125 26.02 -11.89 86.26
N ALA A 126 25.28 -11.42 87.27
CA ALA A 126 23.93 -10.89 87.10
C ALA A 126 23.93 -9.65 86.19
N LEU A 127 24.86 -8.71 86.41
CA LEU A 127 25.05 -7.53 85.56
C LEU A 127 25.46 -7.90 84.13
N ALA A 128 26.29 -8.94 83.95
CA ALA A 128 26.65 -9.42 82.62
C ALA A 128 25.45 -10.03 81.88
N LEU A 129 24.60 -10.79 82.58
CA LEU A 129 23.35 -11.32 82.03
C LEU A 129 22.36 -10.20 81.69
N GLU A 130 22.17 -9.22 82.57
CA GLU A 130 21.29 -8.07 82.31
C GLU A 130 21.75 -7.25 81.10
N LYS A 131 23.07 -7.01 80.96
CA LYS A 131 23.63 -6.38 79.76
C LYS A 131 23.36 -7.21 78.50
N LYS A 132 23.46 -8.54 78.59
CA LYS A 132 23.16 -9.43 77.46
C LYS A 132 21.68 -9.39 77.09
N ASP A 133 20.79 -9.39 78.07
CA ASP A 133 19.36 -9.28 77.85
C ASP A 133 19.02 -7.93 77.20
N GLN A 134 19.63 -6.83 77.64
CA GLN A 134 19.48 -5.52 77.02
C GLN A 134 19.97 -5.50 75.56
N GLU A 135 21.15 -6.06 75.28
CA GLU A 135 21.67 -6.22 73.91
C GLU A 135 20.70 -7.02 73.01
N TRP A 136 20.08 -8.09 73.55
CA TRP A 136 19.11 -8.90 72.81
C TRP A 136 17.80 -8.16 72.59
N MET A 137 17.32 -7.40 73.56
CA MET A 137 16.12 -6.57 73.42
C MET A 137 16.32 -5.48 72.36
N GLU A 138 17.49 -4.85 72.30
CA GLU A 138 17.82 -3.88 71.26
C GLU A 138 17.87 -4.52 69.85
N LYS A 139 18.51 -5.69 69.73
CA LYS A 139 18.53 -6.46 68.48
C LYS A 139 17.12 -6.87 68.05
N LEU A 140 16.29 -7.34 68.98
CA LEU A 140 14.91 -7.70 68.70
C LEU A 140 14.11 -6.48 68.21
N GLY A 141 14.27 -5.33 68.87
CA GLY A 141 13.63 -4.08 68.47
C GLY A 141 14.10 -3.60 67.08
N GLN A 142 15.36 -3.82 66.72
CA GLN A 142 15.87 -3.52 65.37
C GLN A 142 15.25 -4.45 64.32
N VAL A 143 15.22 -5.76 64.59
CA VAL A 143 14.59 -6.75 63.70
C VAL A 143 13.08 -6.46 63.53
N GLU A 144 12.38 -6.05 64.59
CA GLU A 144 10.97 -5.66 64.52
C GLU A 144 10.74 -4.38 63.69
N LYS A 145 11.68 -3.42 63.73
CA LYS A 145 11.64 -2.23 62.85
C LYS A 145 11.84 -2.64 61.40
N GLU A 146 12.84 -3.48 61.11
CA GLU A 146 13.12 -3.99 59.76
C GLU A 146 11.95 -4.80 59.21
N LYS A 147 11.36 -5.68 60.02
CA LYS A 147 10.14 -6.43 59.68
C LYS A 147 9.00 -5.48 59.28
N ARG A 148 8.74 -4.42 60.06
CA ARG A 148 7.70 -3.44 59.74
C ARG A 148 7.96 -2.71 58.41
N ILE A 149 9.22 -2.34 58.14
CA ILE A 149 9.59 -1.69 56.87
C ILE A 149 9.38 -2.65 55.70
N LEU A 150 9.77 -3.92 55.84
CA LEU A 150 9.57 -4.92 54.80
C LEU A 150 8.08 -5.23 54.57
N GLU A 151 7.27 -5.25 55.62
CA GLU A 151 5.82 -5.43 55.53
C GLU A 151 5.14 -4.27 54.79
N THR A 152 5.52 -3.02 55.08
CA THR A 152 4.96 -1.86 54.35
C THR A 152 5.41 -1.85 52.90
N GLN A 153 6.67 -2.17 52.61
CA GLN A 153 7.17 -2.32 51.24
C GLN A 153 6.42 -3.43 50.49
N LEU A 154 6.17 -4.57 51.12
CA LEU A 154 5.42 -5.66 50.51
C LEU A 154 3.96 -5.26 50.22
N GLN A 155 3.32 -4.55 51.14
CA GLN A 155 1.95 -4.05 50.94
C GLN A 155 1.88 -3.02 49.81
N GLU A 156 2.87 -2.13 49.73
CA GLU A 156 2.99 -1.14 48.67
C GLU A 156 3.22 -1.83 47.30
N MET A 157 4.11 -2.80 47.22
CA MET A 157 4.33 -3.61 46.01
C MET A 157 3.06 -4.34 45.57
N ARG A 158 2.29 -4.90 46.52
CA ARG A 158 0.99 -5.53 46.21
C ARG A 158 -0.02 -4.53 45.67
N ARG A 159 -0.11 -3.34 46.27
CA ARG A 159 -0.99 -2.27 45.82
C ARG A 159 -0.63 -1.78 44.42
N GLN A 160 0.66 -1.60 44.16
CA GLN A 160 1.17 -1.24 42.83
C GLN A 160 0.85 -2.32 41.81
N SER A 161 1.08 -3.59 42.13
CA SER A 161 0.74 -4.71 41.26
C SER A 161 -0.76 -4.76 40.93
N LEU A 162 -1.63 -4.50 41.91
CA LEU A 162 -3.08 -4.44 41.68
C LEU A 162 -3.47 -3.26 40.79
N ASN A 163 -2.86 -2.08 41.00
CA ASN A 163 -3.12 -0.91 40.16
C ASN A 163 -2.66 -1.14 38.71
N LEU A 164 -1.52 -1.81 38.51
CA LEU A 164 -1.04 -2.17 37.17
C LEU A 164 -1.98 -3.17 36.48
N PHE A 165 -2.54 -4.11 37.23
CA PHE A 165 -3.53 -5.05 36.70
C PHE A 165 -4.81 -4.33 36.27
N GLN A 166 -5.36 -3.46 37.12
CA GLN A 166 -6.53 -2.64 36.78
C GLN A 166 -6.29 -1.77 35.53
N LYS A 167 -5.14 -1.10 35.45
CA LYS A 167 -4.78 -0.31 34.27
C LYS A 167 -4.65 -1.16 33.00
N ARG A 168 -4.22 -2.42 33.14
CA ARG A 168 -4.14 -3.35 32.02
C ARG A 168 -5.53 -3.76 31.56
N ASP A 169 -6.44 -4.06 32.49
CA ASP A 169 -7.84 -4.37 32.17
C ASP A 169 -8.52 -3.16 31.48
N GLU A 170 -8.34 -1.94 32.00
CA GLU A 170 -8.84 -0.71 31.39
C GLU A 170 -8.27 -0.49 29.98
N MET A 171 -6.99 -0.82 29.77
CA MET A 171 -6.35 -0.72 28.46
C MET A 171 -6.91 -1.76 27.48
N ASP A 172 -7.11 -3.00 27.91
CA ASP A 172 -7.70 -4.06 27.09
C ASP A 172 -9.16 -3.71 26.71
N GLU A 173 -9.93 -3.10 27.61
CA GLU A 173 -11.28 -2.57 27.31
C GLU A 173 -11.23 -1.45 26.27
N LEU A 174 -10.31 -0.49 26.42
CA LEU A 174 -10.11 0.59 25.45
C LEU A 174 -9.68 0.08 24.08
N GLU A 175 -8.78 -0.90 24.02
CA GLU A 175 -8.39 -1.57 22.78
C GLU A 175 -9.60 -2.26 22.12
N GLY A 176 -10.47 -2.90 22.92
CA GLY A 176 -11.72 -3.47 22.44
C GLY A 176 -12.65 -2.42 21.80
N PHE A 177 -12.83 -1.27 22.46
CA PHE A 177 -13.61 -0.16 21.89
C PHE A 177 -12.98 0.40 20.61
N GLN A 178 -11.66 0.57 20.58
CA GLN A 178 -10.95 1.02 19.38
C GLN A 178 -11.13 0.04 18.22
N GLN A 179 -10.99 -1.26 18.46
CA GLN A 179 -11.21 -2.28 17.43
C GLN A 179 -12.66 -2.26 16.91
N GLN A 180 -13.63 -2.06 17.81
CA GLN A 180 -15.04 -1.93 17.42
C GLN A 180 -15.28 -0.69 16.55
N GLU A 181 -14.77 0.47 16.95
CA GLU A 181 -14.90 1.71 16.17
C GLU A 181 -14.18 1.62 14.82
N MET A 182 -12.99 1.02 14.78
CA MET A 182 -12.28 0.74 13.53
C MET A 182 -13.06 -0.20 12.61
N ALA A 183 -13.72 -1.23 13.15
CA ALA A 183 -14.58 -2.12 12.37
C ALA A 183 -15.82 -1.39 11.82
N LYS A 184 -16.45 -0.52 12.61
CA LYS A 184 -17.57 0.32 12.17
C LYS A 184 -17.14 1.28 11.05
N VAL A 185 -16.01 1.97 11.22
CA VAL A 185 -15.45 2.87 10.20
C VAL A 185 -15.10 2.08 8.93
N LYS A 186 -14.47 0.92 9.04
CA LYS A 186 -14.17 0.04 7.90
C LYS A 186 -15.44 -0.38 7.16
N HIS A 187 -16.49 -0.81 7.87
CA HIS A 187 -17.76 -1.17 7.25
C HIS A 187 -18.43 0.02 6.56
N MET A 188 -18.41 1.20 7.20
CA MET A 188 -18.96 2.42 6.61
C MET A 188 -18.20 2.85 5.36
N LEU A 189 -16.87 2.76 5.36
CA LEU A 189 -16.03 3.04 4.19
C LEU A 189 -16.30 2.06 3.05
N LEU A 190 -16.32 0.76 3.32
CA LEU A 190 -16.67 -0.26 2.32
C LEU A 190 -18.05 -0.01 1.70
N LYS A 191 -19.06 0.30 2.52
CA LYS A 191 -20.40 0.62 2.03
C LYS A 191 -20.43 1.89 1.17
N LYS A 192 -19.58 2.88 1.50
CA LYS A 192 -19.44 4.11 0.71
C LYS A 192 -18.71 3.86 -0.60
N GLU A 193 -17.67 3.05 -0.59
CA GLU A 193 -16.94 2.59 -1.79
C GLU A 193 -17.87 1.80 -2.72
N GLU A 194 -18.67 0.88 -2.21
CA GLU A 194 -19.70 0.16 -2.98
C GLU A 194 -20.77 1.10 -3.56
N SER A 195 -21.15 2.16 -2.83
CA SER A 195 -22.10 3.15 -3.35
C SER A 195 -21.49 4.04 -4.43
N LEU A 196 -20.20 4.39 -4.30
CA LEU A 196 -19.47 5.17 -5.29
C LEU A 196 -19.29 4.36 -6.57
N SER A 197 -18.87 3.09 -6.46
CA SER A 197 -18.71 2.21 -7.62
C SER A 197 -20.03 2.01 -8.37
N ARG A 198 -21.17 1.91 -7.68
CA ARG A 198 -22.49 1.89 -8.32
C ARG A 198 -22.82 3.20 -9.06
N ALA A 199 -22.56 4.34 -8.43
CA ALA A 199 -22.77 5.65 -9.06
C ALA A 199 -21.87 5.86 -10.28
N GLU A 200 -20.62 5.39 -10.23
CA GLU A 200 -19.68 5.40 -11.37
C GLU A 200 -20.18 4.53 -12.52
N GLN A 201 -20.68 3.31 -12.23
CA GLN A 201 -21.28 2.44 -13.25
C GLN A 201 -22.53 3.05 -13.89
N GLU A 202 -23.39 3.70 -13.10
CA GLU A 202 -24.57 4.42 -13.58
C GLU A 202 -24.17 5.62 -14.46
N LEU A 203 -23.15 6.38 -14.06
CA LEU A 203 -22.63 7.50 -14.84
C LEU A 203 -22.02 7.03 -16.15
N GLU A 204 -21.28 5.92 -16.15
CA GLU A 204 -20.70 5.32 -17.36
C GLU A 204 -21.79 4.81 -18.30
N ALA A 205 -22.86 4.20 -17.75
CA ALA A 205 -24.03 3.79 -18.53
C ALA A 205 -24.74 5.00 -19.17
N CYS A 206 -25.01 6.04 -18.38
CA CYS A 206 -25.60 7.29 -18.86
C CYS A 206 -24.71 7.97 -19.92
N THR A 207 -23.38 7.94 -19.74
CA THR A 207 -22.43 8.48 -20.72
C THR A 207 -22.50 7.70 -22.04
N ARG A 208 -22.57 6.36 -21.98
CA ARG A 208 -22.73 5.51 -23.16
C ARG A 208 -24.06 5.77 -23.88
N GLU A 209 -25.15 5.95 -23.15
CA GLU A 209 -26.45 6.34 -23.72
C GLU A 209 -26.41 7.74 -24.35
N LEU A 210 -25.74 8.69 -23.71
CA LEU A 210 -25.56 10.04 -24.25
C LEU A 210 -24.73 10.03 -25.54
N THR A 211 -23.66 9.24 -25.61
CA THR A 211 -22.87 9.10 -26.85
C THR A 211 -23.70 8.47 -27.96
N HIS A 212 -24.46 7.41 -27.64
CA HIS A 212 -25.32 6.75 -28.62
C HIS A 212 -26.42 7.68 -29.14
N THR A 213 -27.10 8.42 -28.26
CA THR A 213 -28.13 9.40 -28.67
C THR A 213 -27.55 10.54 -29.49
N LYS A 214 -26.31 10.99 -29.21
CA LYS A 214 -25.61 11.96 -30.05
C LYS A 214 -25.29 11.42 -31.44
N GLU A 215 -24.84 10.17 -31.55
CA GLU A 215 -24.60 9.50 -32.84
C GLU A 215 -25.90 9.42 -33.65
N VAL A 216 -26.98 8.94 -33.03
CA VAL A 216 -28.31 8.86 -33.68
C VAL A 216 -28.82 10.26 -34.09
N LEU A 217 -28.63 11.28 -33.25
CA LEU A 217 -28.99 12.66 -33.59
C LEU A 217 -28.14 13.20 -34.76
N GLN A 218 -26.86 12.87 -34.80
CA GLN A 218 -25.99 13.25 -35.91
C GLN A 218 -26.42 12.57 -37.22
N ASP A 219 -26.78 11.29 -37.18
CA ASP A 219 -27.21 10.56 -38.37
C ASP A 219 -28.57 11.04 -38.85
N THR A 220 -29.55 11.25 -37.96
CA THR A 220 -30.84 11.86 -38.31
C THR A 220 -30.69 13.30 -38.84
N SER A 221 -29.71 14.07 -38.33
CA SER A 221 -29.37 15.38 -38.88
C SER A 221 -28.85 15.29 -40.32
N LYS A 222 -27.95 14.34 -40.61
CA LYS A 222 -27.46 14.09 -41.97
C LYS A 222 -28.58 13.65 -42.92
N GLU A 223 -29.48 12.78 -42.45
CA GLU A 223 -30.67 12.39 -43.23
C GLU A 223 -31.58 13.59 -43.50
N SER A 224 -31.81 14.44 -42.49
CA SER A 224 -32.59 15.66 -42.65
C SER A 224 -31.93 16.68 -43.60
N SER A 225 -30.60 16.77 -43.63
CA SER A 225 -29.91 17.61 -44.60
C SER A 225 -30.03 17.04 -46.02
N GLY A 226 -29.90 15.72 -46.19
CA GLY A 226 -30.12 15.06 -47.49
C GLY A 226 -31.53 15.28 -48.02
N LEU A 227 -32.57 15.07 -47.19
CA LEU A 227 -33.95 15.34 -47.57
C LEU A 227 -34.22 16.82 -47.92
N ARG A 228 -33.49 17.75 -47.29
CA ARG A 228 -33.58 19.18 -47.59
C ARG A 228 -32.98 19.50 -48.96
N GLU A 229 -31.83 18.89 -49.27
CA GLU A 229 -31.19 19.00 -50.59
C GLU A 229 -32.12 18.44 -51.68
N ASP A 230 -32.69 17.25 -51.48
CA ASP A 230 -33.66 16.64 -52.40
C ASP A 230 -34.89 17.53 -52.61
N LEU A 231 -35.45 18.11 -51.52
CA LEU A 231 -36.57 19.05 -51.61
C LEU A 231 -36.22 20.30 -52.41
N GLN A 232 -35.01 20.83 -52.24
CA GLN A 232 -34.54 22.00 -52.96
C GLN A 232 -34.34 21.71 -54.44
N GLU A 233 -33.77 20.54 -54.77
CA GLU A 233 -33.64 20.08 -56.16
C GLU A 233 -35.02 19.92 -56.80
N LEU A 234 -35.96 19.28 -56.11
CA LEU A 234 -37.32 19.09 -56.61
C LEU A 234 -38.04 20.43 -56.80
N GLN A 235 -37.89 21.38 -55.88
CA GLN A 235 -38.41 22.74 -56.04
C GLN A 235 -37.83 23.45 -57.27
N GLN A 236 -36.54 23.29 -57.53
CA GLN A 236 -35.89 23.87 -58.71
C GLN A 236 -36.43 23.24 -60.00
N GLN A 237 -36.60 21.92 -60.03
CA GLN A 237 -37.23 21.21 -61.16
C GLN A 237 -38.67 21.68 -61.39
N PHE A 238 -39.45 21.90 -60.32
CA PHE A 238 -40.81 22.44 -60.43
C PHE A 238 -40.82 23.83 -61.06
N LEU A 239 -39.93 24.73 -60.64
CA LEU A 239 -39.82 26.08 -61.23
C LEU A 239 -39.45 26.04 -62.70
N GLU A 240 -38.55 25.12 -63.09
CA GLU A 240 -38.14 24.97 -64.48
C GLU A 240 -39.28 24.40 -65.35
N LEU A 241 -40.02 23.41 -64.84
CA LEU A 241 -41.23 22.89 -65.49
C LEU A 241 -42.33 23.96 -65.58
N GLU A 242 -42.48 24.81 -64.56
CA GLU A 242 -43.42 25.92 -64.60
C GLU A 242 -43.05 26.95 -65.66
N ALA A 243 -41.76 27.30 -65.77
CA ALA A 243 -41.26 28.16 -66.84
C ALA A 243 -41.50 27.55 -68.24
N GLN A 244 -41.23 26.26 -68.41
CA GLN A 244 -41.50 25.55 -69.67
C GLN A 244 -43.00 25.53 -70.01
N ARG A 245 -43.87 25.31 -69.01
CA ARG A 245 -45.33 25.39 -69.18
C ARG A 245 -45.73 26.78 -69.66
N ASP A 246 -45.21 27.83 -69.04
CA ASP A 246 -45.56 29.21 -69.38
C ASP A 246 -45.07 29.57 -70.80
N GLU A 247 -43.87 29.14 -71.18
CA GLU A 247 -43.39 29.26 -72.57
C GLU A 247 -44.32 28.56 -73.56
N LEU A 248 -44.73 27.32 -73.27
CA LEU A 248 -45.68 26.58 -74.11
C LEU A 248 -47.04 27.26 -74.20
N MET A 249 -47.57 27.77 -73.08
CA MET A 249 -48.81 28.56 -73.06
C MET A 249 -48.71 29.81 -73.93
N THR A 250 -47.58 30.54 -73.88
CA THR A 250 -47.39 31.71 -74.75
C THR A 250 -47.31 31.30 -76.23
N ALA A 251 -46.67 30.17 -76.54
CA ALA A 251 -46.60 29.63 -77.89
C ALA A 251 -47.97 29.19 -78.41
N GLU A 252 -48.79 28.56 -77.56
CA GLU A 252 -50.18 28.17 -77.84
C GLU A 252 -51.03 29.41 -78.14
N ILE A 253 -51.02 30.43 -77.27
CA ILE A 253 -51.74 31.70 -77.49
C ILE A 253 -51.30 32.36 -78.80
N ASN A 254 -50.01 32.37 -79.11
CA ASN A 254 -49.50 32.92 -80.37
C ASN A 254 -49.97 32.11 -81.59
N ALA A 255 -50.03 30.78 -81.47
CA ALA A 255 -50.56 29.91 -82.51
C ALA A 255 -52.06 30.12 -82.72
N GLU A 256 -52.86 30.21 -81.65
CA GLU A 256 -54.29 30.53 -81.70
C GLU A 256 -54.54 31.91 -82.33
N ASN A 257 -53.79 32.94 -81.94
CA ASN A 257 -53.86 34.27 -82.56
C ASN A 257 -53.54 34.21 -84.07
N LYS A 258 -52.61 33.35 -84.48
CA LYS A 258 -52.27 33.16 -85.89
C LYS A 258 -53.37 32.40 -86.64
N ILE A 259 -53.96 31.37 -86.02
CA ILE A 259 -55.09 30.62 -86.58
C ILE A 259 -56.28 31.55 -86.79
N THR A 260 -56.68 32.31 -85.77
CA THR A 260 -57.79 33.28 -85.86
C THR A 260 -57.55 34.35 -86.93
N ALA A 261 -56.31 34.84 -87.08
CA ALA A 261 -55.95 35.75 -88.17
C ALA A 261 -56.06 35.09 -89.55
N LEU A 262 -55.67 33.81 -89.69
CA LEU A 262 -55.83 33.05 -90.93
C LEU A 262 -57.30 32.74 -91.23
N GLU A 263 -58.11 32.41 -90.23
CA GLU A 263 -59.56 32.21 -90.37
C GLU A 263 -60.25 33.50 -90.83
N LEU A 264 -59.88 34.66 -90.27
CA LEU A 264 -60.39 35.95 -90.74
C LEU A 264 -60.00 36.20 -92.20
N ARG A 265 -58.75 35.91 -92.56
CA ARG A 265 -58.26 36.02 -93.94
C ARG A 265 -59.02 35.09 -94.89
N GLU A 266 -59.32 33.88 -94.46
CA GLU A 266 -60.14 32.92 -95.21
C GLU A 266 -61.56 33.48 -95.42
N GLN A 267 -62.20 34.03 -94.39
CA GLN A 267 -63.51 34.67 -94.50
C GLN A 267 -63.50 35.87 -95.46
N GLU A 268 -62.47 36.72 -95.40
CA GLU A 268 -62.27 37.82 -96.36
C GLU A 268 -62.17 37.29 -97.78
N LEU A 269 -61.31 36.29 -98.02
CA LEU A 269 -61.14 35.68 -99.33
C LEU A 269 -62.43 35.03 -99.82
N GLN A 270 -63.19 34.37 -98.94
CA GLN A 270 -64.48 33.77 -99.28
C GLN A 270 -65.51 34.83 -99.65
N THR A 271 -65.52 35.98 -98.96
CA THR A 271 -66.34 37.13 -99.30
C THR A 271 -65.97 37.70 -100.68
N VAL A 272 -64.68 37.83 -100.97
CA VAL A 272 -64.18 38.26 -102.30
C VAL A 272 -64.57 37.26 -103.39
N ILE A 273 -64.46 35.94 -103.14
CA ILE A 273 -64.89 34.91 -104.08
C ILE A 273 -66.40 34.98 -104.33
N GLN A 274 -67.21 35.17 -103.28
CA GLN A 274 -68.67 35.34 -103.42
C GLN A 274 -68.99 36.60 -104.24
N GLN A 275 -68.33 37.72 -103.95
CA GLN A 275 -68.51 38.96 -104.70
C GLN A 275 -68.12 38.79 -106.18
N LEU A 276 -66.95 38.19 -106.46
CA LEU A 276 -66.51 37.88 -107.82
C LEU A 276 -67.48 36.93 -108.53
N SER A 277 -68.06 35.97 -107.81
CA SER A 277 -69.08 35.06 -108.37
C SER A 277 -70.36 35.81 -108.76
N VAL A 278 -70.80 36.76 -107.93
CA VAL A 278 -71.93 37.64 -108.24
C VAL A 278 -71.61 38.54 -109.43
N ASP A 279 -70.43 39.16 -109.45
CA ASP A 279 -69.98 40.03 -110.54
C ASP A 279 -69.87 39.27 -111.85
N LEU A 280 -69.33 38.04 -111.84
CA LEU A 280 -69.29 37.15 -113.01
C LEU A 280 -70.68 36.77 -113.50
N GLN A 281 -71.62 36.48 -112.59
CA GLN A 281 -73.00 36.18 -112.96
C GLN A 281 -73.68 37.42 -113.58
N ASN A 282 -73.48 38.60 -113.00
CA ASN A 282 -73.97 39.87 -113.53
C ASN A 282 -73.37 40.17 -114.91
N ALA A 283 -72.05 39.98 -115.07
CA ALA A 283 -71.36 40.11 -116.34
C ALA A 283 -71.87 39.11 -117.39
N ARG A 284 -72.19 37.87 -116.98
CA ARG A 284 -72.80 36.86 -117.86
C ARG A 284 -74.20 37.27 -118.28
N VAL A 285 -75.02 37.81 -117.38
CA VAL A 285 -76.35 38.35 -117.71
C VAL A 285 -76.22 39.53 -118.67
N ALA A 286 -75.32 40.48 -118.39
CA ALA A 286 -75.04 41.62 -119.27
C ALA A 286 -74.53 41.15 -120.65
N GLY A 287 -73.64 40.16 -120.67
CA GLY A 287 -73.15 39.48 -121.87
C GLY A 287 -74.29 38.86 -122.68
N SER A 288 -75.19 38.11 -122.05
CA SER A 288 -76.39 37.57 -122.71
C SER A 288 -77.32 38.66 -123.25
N GLY A 289 -77.38 39.81 -122.59
CA GLY A 289 -78.11 41.00 -123.07
C GLY A 289 -77.44 41.62 -124.30
N CYS A 290 -76.11 41.71 -124.31
CA CYS A 290 -75.33 42.13 -125.47
C CYS A 290 -75.48 41.15 -126.64
N GLU A 291 -75.43 39.85 -126.40
CA GLU A 291 -75.67 38.81 -127.42
C GLU A 291 -77.06 38.93 -128.03
N LYS A 292 -78.12 39.12 -127.21
CA LYS A 292 -79.47 39.37 -127.71
C LYS A 292 -79.56 40.64 -128.56
N ARG A 293 -78.95 41.75 -128.12
CA ARG A 293 -78.89 43.00 -128.90
C ARG A 293 -78.14 42.82 -130.21
N LEU A 294 -77.01 42.11 -130.19
CA LEU A 294 -76.25 41.77 -131.38
C LEU A 294 -77.10 40.94 -132.35
N GLY A 295 -77.83 39.94 -131.86
CA GLY A 295 -78.76 39.15 -132.65
C GLY A 295 -79.88 39.99 -133.28
N MET A 296 -80.48 40.93 -132.53
CA MET A 296 -81.47 41.85 -133.09
C MET A 296 -80.87 42.76 -134.18
N LEU A 297 -79.70 43.34 -133.93
CA LEU A 297 -78.99 44.17 -134.91
C LEU A 297 -78.60 43.36 -136.16
N GLN A 298 -78.25 42.08 -136.01
CA GLN A 298 -77.99 41.20 -137.15
C GLN A 298 -79.26 40.95 -137.98
N VAL A 299 -80.40 40.73 -137.32
CA VAL A 299 -81.70 40.58 -138.01
C VAL A 299 -82.10 41.89 -138.72
N GLU A 300 -81.94 43.03 -138.06
CA GLU A 300 -82.19 44.35 -138.66
C GLU A 300 -81.27 44.60 -139.86
N HIS A 301 -79.98 44.27 -139.75
CA HIS A 301 -79.03 44.39 -140.84
C HIS A 301 -79.42 43.52 -142.05
N GLU A 302 -79.79 42.26 -141.84
CA GLU A 302 -80.27 41.40 -142.94
C GLU A 302 -81.58 41.91 -143.54
N SER A 303 -82.50 42.46 -142.73
CA SER A 303 -83.71 43.12 -143.23
C SER A 303 -83.38 44.33 -144.11
N LEU A 304 -82.51 45.23 -143.63
CA LEU A 304 -82.08 46.42 -144.38
C LEU A 304 -81.36 46.04 -145.68
N LYS A 305 -80.57 44.97 -145.65
CA LYS A 305 -79.88 44.45 -146.82
C LYS A 305 -80.85 43.91 -147.88
N VAL A 306 -81.92 43.23 -147.47
CA VAL A 306 -82.99 42.80 -148.39
C VAL A 306 -83.72 44.00 -149.00
N GLU A 307 -84.05 45.01 -148.19
CA GLU A 307 -84.64 46.26 -148.69
C GLU A 307 -83.71 47.00 -149.66
N TYR A 308 -82.41 47.07 -149.36
CA TYR A 308 -81.39 47.64 -150.23
C TYR A 308 -81.31 46.91 -151.58
N GLU A 309 -81.26 45.58 -151.59
CA GLU A 309 -81.24 44.79 -152.83
C GLU A 309 -82.54 44.94 -153.64
N GLN A 310 -83.70 45.02 -152.99
CA GLN A 310 -84.97 45.34 -153.68
C GLN A 310 -84.95 46.73 -154.32
N CYS A 311 -84.46 47.75 -153.61
CA CYS A 311 -84.40 49.12 -154.11
C CYS A 311 -83.43 49.23 -155.30
N LYS A 312 -82.29 48.54 -155.20
CA LYS A 312 -81.29 48.43 -156.27
C LYS A 312 -81.87 47.78 -157.53
N GLN A 313 -82.56 46.64 -157.41
CA GLN A 313 -83.23 45.98 -158.54
C GLN A 313 -84.24 46.91 -159.24
N LYS A 314 -85.01 47.66 -158.43
CA LYS A 314 -86.00 48.62 -158.92
C LYS A 314 -85.34 49.76 -159.68
N MET A 315 -84.20 50.27 -159.20
CA MET A 315 -83.43 51.33 -159.86
C MET A 315 -82.77 50.85 -161.17
N THR A 316 -82.28 49.61 -161.24
CA THR A 316 -81.76 49.04 -162.50
C THR A 316 -82.85 48.88 -163.57
N LEU A 317 -84.06 48.44 -163.20
CA LEU A 317 -85.17 48.36 -164.16
C LEU A 317 -85.55 49.74 -164.71
N GLU A 318 -85.64 50.75 -163.84
CA GLU A 318 -85.94 52.13 -164.26
C GLU A 318 -84.83 52.72 -165.16
N TYR A 319 -83.57 52.35 -164.89
CA TYR A 319 -82.42 52.73 -165.72
C TYR A 319 -82.47 52.09 -167.11
N ASP A 320 -82.79 50.80 -167.21
CA ASP A 320 -82.89 50.09 -168.50
C ASP A 320 -84.04 50.62 -169.38
N GLU A 321 -85.16 51.01 -168.76
CA GLU A 321 -86.27 51.67 -169.47
C GLU A 321 -85.87 53.05 -170.01
N ARG A 322 -85.13 53.86 -169.23
CA ARG A 322 -84.60 55.15 -169.67
C ARG A 322 -83.58 54.99 -170.81
N ASN A 323 -82.69 53.99 -170.75
CA ASN A 323 -81.69 53.77 -171.80
C ASN A 323 -82.31 53.36 -173.14
N LYS A 324 -83.34 52.52 -173.15
CA LYS A 324 -84.10 52.20 -174.39
C LYS A 324 -84.74 53.43 -175.02
N LEU A 325 -85.21 54.37 -174.21
CA LEU A 325 -85.79 55.63 -174.69
C LEU A 325 -84.72 56.53 -175.33
N ILE A 326 -83.50 56.54 -174.77
CA ILE A 326 -82.37 57.32 -175.28
C ILE A 326 -81.90 56.80 -176.65
N GLU A 327 -81.80 55.49 -176.84
CA GLU A 327 -81.41 54.91 -178.14
C GLU A 327 -82.40 55.29 -179.27
N GLN A 328 -83.70 55.26 -178.98
CA GLN A 328 -84.74 55.68 -179.93
C GLN A 328 -84.67 57.17 -180.29
N LEU A 329 -84.26 58.02 -179.35
CA LEU A 329 -84.07 59.45 -179.59
C LEU A 329 -82.78 59.73 -180.37
N GLN A 330 -81.70 58.98 -180.13
CA GLN A 330 -80.43 59.13 -180.81
C GLN A 330 -80.50 58.77 -182.31
N GLU A 331 -81.21 57.70 -182.69
CA GLU A 331 -81.43 57.37 -184.12
C GLU A 331 -82.23 58.45 -184.88
N LYS A 332 -83.18 59.11 -184.19
CA LYS A 332 -83.94 60.23 -184.76
C LYS A 332 -83.07 61.46 -184.98
N VAL A 333 -82.20 61.78 -184.02
CA VAL A 333 -81.26 62.91 -184.08
C VAL A 333 -80.25 62.71 -185.22
N SER A 334 -79.69 61.51 -185.39
CA SER A 334 -78.76 61.23 -186.49
C SER A 334 -79.39 61.36 -187.88
N SER A 335 -80.71 61.10 -188.03
CA SER A 335 -81.40 61.32 -189.31
C SER A 335 -81.74 62.80 -189.59
N LEU A 336 -81.82 63.63 -188.55
CA LEU A 336 -82.16 65.05 -188.64
C LEU A 336 -80.90 65.92 -188.83
N GLU A 337 -79.75 65.55 -188.28
CA GLU A 337 -78.52 66.33 -188.41
C GLU A 337 -77.92 66.28 -189.84
N SER A 338 -78.07 65.17 -190.58
CA SER A 338 -77.72 65.10 -192.00
C SER A 338 -78.51 66.08 -192.90
N LYS A 339 -79.58 66.71 -192.40
CA LYS A 339 -80.39 67.69 -193.14
C LYS A 339 -80.07 69.15 -192.82
N LEU A 340 -79.23 69.45 -191.84
CA LEU A 340 -78.97 70.82 -191.39
C LEU A 340 -77.59 71.37 -191.86
N GLU A 341 -77.25 71.13 -193.13
CA GLU A 341 -75.99 71.57 -193.77
C GLU A 341 -76.17 72.82 -194.69
N ARG A 342 -77.13 73.72 -194.41
CA ARG A 342 -77.31 75.02 -195.11
C ARG A 342 -77.79 76.16 -194.16
N ASN A 343 -76.94 77.16 -193.93
CA ASN A 343 -77.11 78.59 -193.53
C ASN A 343 -78.06 79.08 -192.39
N LEU A 344 -77.61 80.22 -191.78
CA LEU A 344 -78.21 81.18 -190.80
C LEU A 344 -77.94 80.83 -189.32
N SER A 345 -77.33 81.63 -188.43
CA SER A 345 -77.29 83.07 -188.05
C SER A 345 -78.22 83.42 -186.87
N GLY A 346 -77.61 84.01 -185.85
CA GLY A 346 -78.10 84.31 -184.50
C GLY A 346 -79.58 84.67 -184.30
N ASP A 347 -80.19 84.03 -183.30
CA ASP A 347 -80.93 84.69 -182.21
C ASP A 347 -81.49 83.66 -181.21
N GLU A 348 -80.65 83.03 -180.40
CA GLU A 348 -81.09 82.23 -179.23
C GLU A 348 -80.28 82.58 -177.96
N HIS A 349 -79.64 83.75 -177.96
CA HIS A 349 -79.01 84.32 -176.76
C HIS A 349 -79.88 85.37 -176.05
N MET A 350 -81.00 85.79 -176.66
CA MET A 350 -81.85 86.85 -176.12
C MET A 350 -83.08 86.35 -175.36
N HIS A 351 -83.55 85.11 -175.62
CA HIS A 351 -84.78 84.61 -174.98
C HIS A 351 -84.57 84.09 -173.55
N GLU A 352 -83.37 83.63 -173.20
CA GLU A 352 -83.07 83.12 -171.85
C GLU A 352 -82.76 84.25 -170.85
N LEU A 353 -82.10 85.32 -171.32
CA LEU A 353 -81.80 86.51 -170.52
C LEU A 353 -83.05 87.33 -170.16
N LEU A 354 -84.10 87.27 -170.99
CA LEU A 354 -85.39 87.94 -170.73
C LEU A 354 -86.29 87.17 -169.76
N LYS A 355 -86.06 85.86 -169.58
CA LYS A 355 -86.78 85.04 -168.59
C LYS A 355 -86.18 85.15 -167.18
N GLU A 356 -84.86 85.27 -167.04
CA GLU A 356 -84.23 85.49 -165.73
C GLU A 356 -84.49 86.89 -165.16
N LYS A 357 -84.57 87.91 -166.03
CA LYS A 357 -84.87 89.29 -165.63
C LYS A 357 -86.26 89.45 -165.00
N THR A 358 -87.27 88.74 -165.52
CA THR A 358 -88.64 88.80 -165.00
C THR A 358 -88.80 88.13 -163.63
N THR A 359 -88.05 87.06 -163.35
CA THR A 359 -88.04 86.41 -162.02
C THR A 359 -87.28 87.19 -160.94
N LEU A 360 -86.30 88.02 -161.31
CA LEU A 360 -85.54 88.84 -160.35
C LEU A 360 -86.21 90.19 -160.04
N GLU A 361 -86.98 90.75 -160.98
CA GLU A 361 -87.78 91.96 -160.74
C GLU A 361 -88.94 91.69 -159.74
N GLN A 362 -89.50 90.48 -159.69
CA GLN A 362 -90.57 90.11 -158.74
C GLN A 362 -90.07 89.94 -157.29
N LYS A 363 -88.83 89.45 -157.07
CA LYS A 363 -88.23 89.33 -155.72
C LYS A 363 -87.75 90.68 -155.16
N LEU A 364 -87.54 91.68 -156.01
CA LEU A 364 -87.13 93.04 -155.60
C LEU A 364 -88.31 93.85 -155.03
N ASP A 365 -89.54 93.60 -155.50
CA ASP A 365 -90.74 94.27 -154.98
C ASP A 365 -91.25 93.64 -153.67
N GLU A 366 -91.10 92.33 -153.48
CA GLU A 366 -91.39 91.66 -152.19
C GLU A 366 -90.41 92.08 -151.07
N THR A 367 -89.12 92.29 -151.39
CA THR A 367 -88.13 92.80 -150.43
C THR A 367 -88.31 94.29 -150.12
N ARG A 368 -88.89 95.08 -151.02
CA ARG A 368 -89.27 96.49 -150.75
C ARG A 368 -90.50 96.62 -149.85
N GLN A 369 -91.44 95.66 -149.88
CA GLN A 369 -92.57 95.63 -148.94
C GLN A 369 -92.15 95.21 -147.51
N HIS A 370 -91.21 94.27 -147.36
CA HIS A 370 -90.70 93.87 -146.04
C HIS A 370 -89.77 94.91 -145.39
N LEU A 371 -88.99 95.66 -146.18
CA LEU A 371 -88.10 96.71 -145.65
C LEU A 371 -88.85 97.97 -145.17
N LEU A 372 -90.10 98.17 -145.61
CA LEU A 372 -90.95 99.27 -145.17
C LEU A 372 -91.57 99.00 -143.79
N THR A 373 -91.88 97.74 -143.46
CA THR A 373 -92.40 97.30 -142.15
C THR A 373 -91.32 97.22 -141.06
N ASP A 374 -90.09 96.85 -141.42
CA ASP A 374 -88.97 96.79 -140.46
C ASP A 374 -88.44 98.20 -140.08
N LYS A 375 -88.62 99.18 -140.98
CA LYS A 375 -88.23 100.57 -140.72
C LYS A 375 -89.19 101.30 -139.76
N THR A 376 -90.46 100.90 -139.71
CA THR A 376 -91.43 101.43 -138.72
C THR A 376 -91.25 100.82 -137.33
N HIS A 377 -90.85 99.55 -137.22
CA HIS A 377 -90.64 98.90 -135.93
C HIS A 377 -89.32 99.31 -135.24
N HIS A 378 -88.28 99.65 -136.01
CA HIS A 378 -87.01 100.12 -135.46
C HIS A 378 -87.08 101.59 -134.96
N ALA A 379 -87.98 102.41 -135.50
CA ALA A 379 -88.21 103.78 -135.04
C ALA A 379 -88.94 103.85 -133.67
N GLU A 380 -89.71 102.81 -133.31
CA GLU A 380 -90.42 102.73 -132.02
C GLU A 380 -89.52 102.25 -130.87
N SER A 381 -88.51 101.42 -131.14
CA SER A 381 -87.54 100.95 -130.11
C SER A 381 -86.52 102.02 -129.70
N VAL A 382 -86.19 102.97 -130.59
CA VAL A 382 -85.27 104.07 -130.28
C VAL A 382 -85.92 105.11 -129.35
N ASN A 383 -87.24 105.32 -129.44
CA ASN A 383 -87.98 106.19 -128.51
C ASN A 383 -88.08 105.62 -127.07
N LEU A 384 -88.01 104.29 -126.90
CA LEU A 384 -88.13 103.65 -125.58
C LEU A 384 -86.80 103.65 -124.80
N LEU A 385 -85.65 103.65 -125.48
CA LEU A 385 -84.32 103.71 -124.86
C LEU A 385 -83.86 105.13 -124.50
N GLU A 386 -84.36 106.16 -125.20
CA GLU A 386 -84.09 107.56 -124.86
C GLU A 386 -84.83 108.02 -123.57
N THR A 387 -85.92 107.33 -123.19
CA THR A 387 -86.67 107.60 -121.94
C THR A 387 -86.03 106.93 -120.71
N GLN A 388 -85.11 105.97 -120.88
CA GLN A 388 -84.47 105.24 -119.79
C GLN A 388 -83.17 105.87 -119.28
N VAL A 389 -82.63 106.87 -120.00
CA VAL A 389 -81.38 107.59 -119.62
C VAL A 389 -81.67 108.90 -118.86
N LEU A 390 -82.91 109.40 -118.87
CA LEU A 390 -83.28 110.67 -118.21
C LEU A 390 -83.65 110.53 -116.72
N ILE A 391 -83.76 109.32 -116.17
CA ILE A 391 -84.11 109.08 -114.74
C ILE A 391 -82.85 108.94 -113.85
N CYS A 392 -81.64 108.76 -114.39
CA CYS A 392 -80.46 108.44 -113.58
C CYS A 392 -79.48 109.62 -113.34
N TYR A 393 -79.78 110.85 -113.80
CA TYR A 393 -78.81 111.95 -113.69
C TYR A 393 -79.29 113.21 -112.94
N PHE A 394 -80.51 113.29 -112.40
CA PHE A 394 -80.93 114.50 -111.67
C PHE A 394 -82.06 114.28 -110.63
N THR A 395 -81.73 113.62 -109.52
CA THR A 395 -82.36 113.78 -108.19
C THR A 395 -81.24 113.34 -107.22
N THR A 396 -80.57 114.19 -106.45
CA THR A 396 -80.96 115.47 -105.87
C THR A 396 -79.67 116.16 -105.44
N ASN A 397 -79.53 117.42 -105.84
CA ASN A 397 -78.47 118.32 -105.40
C ASN A 397 -78.42 118.50 -103.87
N CYS A 398 -77.19 118.57 -103.35
CA CYS A 398 -76.66 119.62 -102.46
C CYS A 398 -76.95 119.68 -100.93
N TYR A 399 -75.85 120.03 -100.23
CA TYR A 399 -75.71 120.76 -98.94
C TYR A 399 -76.20 120.07 -97.65
N LEU A 400 -75.27 119.58 -96.81
CA LEU A 400 -74.92 120.21 -95.51
C LEU A 400 -73.91 119.37 -94.69
N ARG A 401 -72.74 119.99 -94.54
CA ARG A 401 -71.66 119.72 -93.61
C ARG A 401 -72.08 120.23 -92.21
N SER A 402 -72.34 119.35 -91.22
CA SER A 402 -72.33 119.63 -89.74
C SER A 402 -73.01 118.54 -88.85
N GLY A 403 -73.06 117.27 -89.27
CA GLY A 403 -73.69 116.19 -88.45
C GLY A 403 -72.74 115.08 -87.99
N GLU A 404 -71.84 114.64 -88.87
CA GLU A 404 -71.11 113.37 -88.70
C GLU A 404 -69.95 113.43 -87.69
N ASN A 405 -69.43 114.63 -87.34
CA ASN A 405 -68.42 114.75 -86.28
C ASN A 405 -68.97 114.46 -84.89
N LYS A 406 -70.26 114.73 -84.59
CA LYS A 406 -70.80 114.51 -83.23
C LYS A 406 -71.03 113.04 -82.92
N GLU A 407 -71.47 112.25 -83.89
CA GLU A 407 -71.74 110.82 -83.71
C GLU A 407 -70.44 110.00 -83.66
N LEU A 408 -69.45 110.34 -84.50
CA LEU A 408 -68.10 109.79 -84.41
C LEU A 408 -67.39 110.21 -83.12
N GLU A 409 -67.52 111.46 -82.67
CA GLU A 409 -66.99 111.89 -81.36
C GLU A 409 -67.69 111.18 -80.19
N GLN A 410 -68.99 110.91 -80.28
CA GLN A 410 -69.73 110.19 -79.24
C GLN A 410 -69.35 108.70 -79.18
N ASN A 411 -69.20 108.04 -80.33
CA ASN A 411 -68.73 106.65 -80.40
C ASN A 411 -67.28 106.51 -79.94
N LEU A 412 -66.41 107.48 -80.27
CA LEU A 412 -65.03 107.50 -79.82
C LEU A 412 -64.94 107.74 -78.30
N ARG A 413 -65.82 108.59 -77.73
CA ARG A 413 -65.95 108.73 -76.27
C ARG A 413 -66.35 107.42 -75.60
N ILE A 414 -67.37 106.73 -76.11
CA ILE A 414 -67.83 105.44 -75.56
C ILE A 414 -66.71 104.39 -75.64
N ALA A 415 -65.99 104.30 -76.76
CA ALA A 415 -64.86 103.38 -76.91
C ALA A 415 -63.69 103.71 -75.97
N THR A 416 -63.39 104.99 -75.76
CA THR A 416 -62.36 105.41 -74.80
C THR A 416 -62.76 105.15 -73.35
N GLU A 417 -64.04 105.31 -73.01
CA GLU A 417 -64.56 104.98 -71.68
C GLU A 417 -64.59 103.45 -71.44
N ALA A 418 -64.93 102.66 -72.46
CA ALA A 418 -64.88 101.20 -72.40
C ALA A 418 -63.44 100.69 -72.25
N LEU A 419 -62.48 101.27 -72.99
CA LEU A 419 -61.05 100.96 -72.85
C LEU A 419 -60.53 101.36 -71.46
N LYS A 420 -60.97 102.51 -70.93
CA LYS A 420 -60.60 102.96 -69.58
C LYS A 420 -61.11 101.98 -68.52
N LYS A 421 -62.38 101.56 -68.60
CA LYS A 421 -62.96 100.54 -67.71
C LYS A 421 -62.23 99.20 -67.82
N SER A 422 -61.97 98.70 -69.02
CA SER A 422 -61.22 97.46 -69.23
C SER A 422 -59.79 97.53 -68.68
N LYS A 423 -59.13 98.69 -68.78
CA LYS A 423 -57.80 98.92 -68.20
C LYS A 423 -57.82 98.99 -66.67
N GLU A 424 -58.87 99.59 -66.10
CA GLU A 424 -59.11 99.60 -64.66
C GLU A 424 -59.38 98.17 -64.15
N GLU A 425 -60.23 97.40 -64.83
CA GLU A 425 -60.50 95.97 -64.54
C GLU A 425 -59.25 95.10 -64.67
N ALA A 426 -58.41 95.32 -65.69
CA ALA A 426 -57.13 94.62 -65.84
C ALA A 426 -56.16 94.98 -64.70
N GLY A 427 -56.11 96.25 -64.29
CA GLY A 427 -55.32 96.69 -63.13
C GLY A 427 -55.81 96.07 -61.81
N GLU A 428 -57.12 95.92 -61.63
CA GLU A 428 -57.71 95.22 -60.48
C GLU A 428 -57.39 93.72 -60.49
N GLN A 429 -57.42 93.07 -61.66
CA GLN A 429 -57.00 91.67 -61.79
C GLN A 429 -55.52 91.46 -61.50
N ASP A 430 -54.64 92.34 -61.99
CA ASP A 430 -53.21 92.29 -61.71
C ASP A 430 -52.91 92.44 -60.21
N LEU A 431 -53.60 93.37 -59.53
CA LEU A 431 -53.51 93.52 -58.07
C LEU A 431 -53.97 92.25 -57.35
N ARG A 432 -55.02 91.60 -57.85
CA ARG A 432 -55.53 90.34 -57.28
C ARG A 432 -54.55 89.18 -57.49
N ILE A 433 -53.87 89.12 -58.63
CA ILE A 433 -52.81 88.14 -58.90
C ILE A 433 -51.62 88.37 -57.97
N GLN A 434 -51.19 89.62 -57.78
CA GLN A 434 -50.09 89.94 -56.85
C GLN A 434 -50.40 89.57 -55.40
N LEU A 435 -51.64 89.81 -54.95
CA LEU A 435 -52.09 89.39 -53.62
C LEU A 435 -52.01 87.86 -53.46
N LEU A 436 -52.52 87.10 -54.43
CA LEU A 436 -52.44 85.63 -54.41
C LEU A 436 -51.00 85.11 -54.46
N GLN A 437 -50.11 85.75 -55.22
CA GLN A 437 -48.69 85.38 -55.26
C GLN A 437 -48.01 85.60 -53.91
N ASN A 438 -48.30 86.72 -53.23
CA ASN A 438 -47.77 86.98 -51.89
C ASN A 438 -48.31 85.99 -50.86
N ASP A 439 -49.60 85.63 -50.93
CA ASP A 439 -50.19 84.62 -50.05
C ASP A 439 -49.53 83.24 -50.24
N LEU A 440 -49.29 82.84 -51.50
CA LEU A 440 -48.59 81.59 -51.81
C LEU A 440 -47.13 81.59 -51.34
N GLU A 441 -46.40 82.69 -51.47
CA GLU A 441 -45.01 82.80 -50.99
C GLU A 441 -44.94 82.79 -49.45
N ASN A 442 -45.92 83.41 -48.78
CA ASN A 442 -46.06 83.35 -47.33
C ASN A 442 -46.33 81.93 -46.86
N GLU A 443 -47.24 81.19 -47.51
CA GLU A 443 -47.50 79.78 -47.19
C GLU A 443 -46.28 78.89 -47.50
N ARG A 444 -45.57 79.14 -48.61
CA ARG A 444 -44.31 78.43 -48.91
C ARG A 444 -43.28 78.64 -47.80
N SER A 445 -43.11 79.88 -47.33
CA SER A 445 -42.18 80.23 -46.26
C SER A 445 -42.57 79.56 -44.93
N LYS A 446 -43.87 79.52 -44.59
CA LYS A 446 -44.37 78.81 -43.41
C LYS A 446 -44.09 77.30 -43.48
N MET A 447 -44.39 76.66 -44.62
CA MET A 447 -44.13 75.24 -44.81
C MET A 447 -42.64 74.92 -44.76
N GLN A 448 -41.80 75.77 -45.35
CA GLN A 448 -40.34 75.63 -45.31
C GLN A 448 -39.81 75.74 -43.88
N GLN A 449 -40.33 76.66 -43.07
CA GLN A 449 -39.98 76.77 -41.66
C GLN A 449 -40.44 75.54 -40.85
N GLN A 450 -41.64 75.02 -41.12
CA GLN A 450 -42.12 73.78 -40.48
C GLN A 450 -41.23 72.59 -40.82
N ILE A 451 -40.82 72.44 -42.09
CA ILE A 451 -39.89 71.38 -42.52
C ILE A 451 -38.54 71.50 -41.78
N LEU A 452 -38.00 72.72 -41.63
CA LEU A 452 -36.74 72.94 -40.91
C LEU A 452 -36.87 72.59 -39.42
N ASN A 453 -37.96 72.97 -38.77
CA ASN A 453 -38.19 72.64 -37.37
C ASN A 453 -38.29 71.12 -37.17
N VAL A 454 -39.07 70.44 -38.02
CA VAL A 454 -39.19 68.97 -37.97
C VAL A 454 -37.85 68.29 -38.24
N LYS A 455 -37.06 68.79 -39.19
CA LYS A 455 -35.72 68.28 -39.47
C LYS A 455 -34.81 68.40 -38.25
N HIS A 456 -34.82 69.55 -37.58
CA HIS A 456 -34.03 69.80 -36.39
C HIS A 456 -34.42 68.85 -35.23
N GLU A 457 -35.72 68.64 -35.01
CA GLU A 457 -36.21 67.68 -34.01
C GLU A 457 -35.73 66.25 -34.28
N TYR A 458 -35.67 65.83 -35.55
CA TYR A 458 -35.12 64.53 -35.91
C TYR A 458 -33.60 64.46 -35.74
N GLU A 459 -32.85 65.52 -36.07
CA GLU A 459 -31.40 65.60 -35.84
C GLU A 459 -31.05 65.52 -34.35
N GLU A 460 -31.81 66.18 -33.48
CA GLU A 460 -31.62 66.06 -32.02
C GLU A 460 -31.91 64.65 -31.52
N LYS A 461 -32.99 64.01 -32.01
CA LYS A 461 -33.30 62.61 -31.68
C LYS A 461 -32.21 61.66 -32.13
N VAL A 462 -31.69 61.83 -33.35
CA VAL A 462 -30.58 61.04 -33.88
C VAL A 462 -29.34 61.23 -33.03
N SER A 463 -28.96 62.47 -32.72
CA SER A 463 -27.80 62.79 -31.87
C SER A 463 -27.94 62.18 -30.45
N GLY A 464 -29.15 62.21 -29.88
CA GLY A 464 -29.45 61.57 -28.60
C GLY A 464 -29.30 60.05 -28.64
N LEU A 465 -29.80 59.40 -29.70
CA LEU A 465 -29.63 57.96 -29.91
C LEU A 465 -28.18 57.57 -30.16
N GLU A 466 -27.42 58.36 -30.93
CA GLU A 466 -25.99 58.15 -31.15
C GLU A 466 -25.20 58.25 -29.83
N SER A 467 -25.54 59.21 -28.96
CA SER A 467 -24.96 59.31 -27.62
C SER A 467 -25.29 58.09 -26.74
N GLN A 468 -26.52 57.58 -26.82
CA GLN A 468 -26.89 56.34 -26.13
C GLN A 468 -26.14 55.11 -26.67
N ILE A 469 -25.97 55.01 -27.98
CA ILE A 469 -25.21 53.91 -28.60
C ILE A 469 -23.74 53.97 -28.17
N THR A 470 -23.14 55.16 -28.14
CA THR A 470 -21.73 55.30 -27.70
C THR A 470 -21.54 54.95 -26.23
N THR A 471 -22.44 55.38 -25.34
CA THR A 471 -22.39 55.03 -23.91
C THR A 471 -22.62 53.54 -23.65
N LEU A 472 -23.57 52.91 -24.37
CA LEU A 472 -23.77 51.46 -24.29
C LEU A 472 -22.56 50.69 -24.83
N LYS A 473 -21.95 51.15 -25.91
CA LYS A 473 -20.75 50.53 -26.49
C LYS A 473 -19.56 50.60 -25.54
N THR A 474 -19.33 51.75 -24.90
CA THR A 474 -18.25 51.88 -23.91
C THR A 474 -18.50 51.03 -22.66
N ALA A 475 -19.74 50.97 -22.17
CA ALA A 475 -20.12 50.10 -21.06
C ALA A 475 -19.93 48.61 -21.42
N TRP A 476 -20.27 48.20 -22.64
CA TRP A 476 -20.07 46.84 -23.13
C TRP A 476 -18.58 46.47 -23.21
N GLU A 477 -17.73 47.34 -23.79
CA GLU A 477 -16.27 47.10 -23.83
C GLU A 477 -15.66 47.05 -22.43
N PHE A 478 -16.15 47.87 -21.50
CA PHE A 478 -15.71 47.81 -20.10
C PHE A 478 -16.11 46.47 -19.44
N GLY A 479 -17.34 46.00 -19.67
CA GLY A 479 -17.79 44.69 -19.18
C GLY A 479 -16.98 43.54 -19.77
N LYS A 480 -16.66 43.60 -21.06
CA LYS A 480 -15.81 42.62 -21.76
C LYS A 480 -14.38 42.60 -21.19
N THR A 481 -13.77 43.77 -20.99
CA THR A 481 -12.41 43.85 -20.42
C THR A 481 -12.37 43.40 -18.96
N ALA A 482 -13.39 43.72 -18.16
CA ALA A 482 -13.52 43.27 -16.78
C ALA A 482 -13.68 41.73 -16.68
N THR A 483 -14.52 41.14 -17.54
CA THR A 483 -14.68 39.67 -17.60
C THR A 483 -13.42 38.98 -18.09
N GLN A 484 -12.72 39.53 -19.09
CA GLN A 484 -11.46 39.00 -19.57
C GLN A 484 -10.36 39.06 -18.51
N HIS A 485 -10.25 40.16 -17.76
CA HIS A 485 -9.33 40.26 -16.63
C HIS A 485 -9.66 39.23 -15.53
N ARG A 486 -10.95 39.04 -15.23
CA ARG A 486 -11.40 38.03 -14.26
C ARG A 486 -11.05 36.61 -14.71
N LEU A 487 -11.20 36.29 -15.99
CA LEU A 487 -10.81 35.01 -16.57
C LEU A 487 -9.30 34.77 -16.44
N SER A 488 -8.47 35.74 -16.85
CA SER A 488 -7.00 35.61 -16.72
C SER A 488 -6.54 35.49 -15.27
N GLN A 489 -7.23 36.14 -14.33
CA GLN A 489 -6.95 35.97 -12.90
C GLN A 489 -7.27 34.54 -12.44
N LEU A 490 -8.45 34.01 -12.80
CA LEU A 490 -8.84 32.65 -12.46
C LEU A 490 -7.93 31.60 -13.10
N GLU A 491 -7.49 31.81 -14.35
CA GLU A 491 -6.50 30.96 -15.01
C GLU A 491 -5.18 30.91 -14.25
N LYS A 492 -4.71 32.06 -13.75
CA LYS A 492 -3.50 32.15 -12.93
C LYS A 492 -3.67 31.41 -11.60
N GLU A 493 -4.76 31.66 -10.89
CA GLU A 493 -5.08 30.98 -9.62
C GLU A 493 -5.17 29.46 -9.82
N ASN A 494 -5.80 29.01 -10.92
CA ASN A 494 -5.89 27.59 -11.27
C ASN A 494 -4.52 26.99 -11.59
N GLY A 495 -3.65 27.74 -12.27
CA GLY A 495 -2.27 27.34 -12.53
C GLY A 495 -1.44 27.18 -11.25
N ASP A 496 -1.58 28.07 -10.29
CA ASP A 496 -0.87 27.99 -9.01
C ASP A 496 -1.43 26.85 -8.12
N LEU A 497 -2.75 26.65 -8.12
CA LEU A 497 -3.37 25.48 -7.49
C LEU A 497 -2.87 24.17 -8.12
N ASN A 498 -2.74 24.10 -9.44
CA ASN A 498 -2.24 22.92 -10.11
C ASN A 498 -0.78 22.61 -9.75
N LYS A 499 0.09 23.63 -9.65
CA LYS A 499 1.48 23.45 -9.17
C LYS A 499 1.51 22.90 -7.74
N SER A 500 0.73 23.47 -6.83
CA SER A 500 0.68 22.97 -5.45
C SER A 500 0.17 21.53 -5.38
N ARG A 501 -0.81 21.17 -6.21
CA ARG A 501 -1.27 19.78 -6.36
C ARG A 501 -0.15 18.85 -6.82
N GLU A 502 0.61 19.23 -7.85
CA GLU A 502 1.75 18.45 -8.37
C GLU A 502 2.86 18.26 -7.31
N GLU A 503 3.11 19.28 -6.49
CA GLU A 503 4.04 19.20 -5.36
C GLU A 503 3.56 18.21 -4.29
N TYR A 504 2.26 18.26 -3.93
CA TYR A 504 1.67 17.30 -2.99
C TYR A 504 1.68 15.87 -3.53
N GLU A 505 1.38 15.68 -4.82
CA GLU A 505 1.41 14.39 -5.49
C GLU A 505 2.84 13.80 -5.51
N SER A 506 3.84 14.63 -5.80
CA SER A 506 5.25 14.25 -5.74
C SER A 506 5.71 13.88 -4.33
N SER A 507 5.27 14.65 -3.32
CA SER A 507 5.56 14.38 -1.90
C SER A 507 4.91 13.06 -1.45
N LEU A 508 3.65 12.82 -1.83
CA LEU A 508 2.94 11.58 -1.53
C LEU A 508 3.66 10.37 -2.12
N LYS A 509 4.05 10.45 -3.40
CA LYS A 509 4.80 9.38 -4.07
C LYS A 509 6.13 9.07 -3.36
N ASN A 510 6.83 10.10 -2.88
CA ASN A 510 8.06 9.90 -2.09
C ASN A 510 7.78 9.21 -0.75
N GLN A 511 6.70 9.57 -0.07
CA GLN A 511 6.28 8.91 1.17
C GLN A 511 5.89 7.44 0.95
N GLU A 512 5.20 7.13 -0.15
CA GLU A 512 4.86 5.76 -0.54
C GLU A 512 6.11 4.90 -0.79
N LEU A 513 7.10 5.45 -1.50
CA LEU A 513 8.38 4.77 -1.73
C LEU A 513 9.13 4.50 -0.42
N GLU A 514 9.14 5.46 0.50
CA GLU A 514 9.77 5.28 1.82
C GLU A 514 9.03 4.25 2.67
N LEU A 515 7.70 4.21 2.61
CA LEU A 515 6.90 3.19 3.27
C LEU A 515 7.22 1.78 2.74
N ASP A 516 7.34 1.61 1.42
CA ASP A 516 7.71 0.33 0.82
C ASP A 516 9.14 -0.09 1.23
N ARG A 517 10.07 0.87 1.28
CA ARG A 517 11.43 0.65 1.79
C ARG A 517 11.42 0.15 3.23
N LEU A 518 10.67 0.82 4.11
CA LEU A 518 10.56 0.44 5.53
C LEU A 518 9.86 -0.91 5.71
N LYS A 519 8.85 -1.23 4.90
CA LYS A 519 8.20 -2.57 4.93
C LYS A 519 9.18 -3.67 4.54
N LYS A 520 10.00 -3.46 3.52
CA LYS A 520 11.06 -4.41 3.11
C LYS A 520 12.11 -4.56 4.20
N GLU A 521 12.53 -3.46 4.82
CA GLU A 521 13.49 -3.47 5.93
C GLU A 521 12.93 -4.24 7.14
N LEU A 522 11.66 -3.99 7.50
CA LEU A 522 10.97 -4.72 8.56
C LEU A 522 10.87 -6.21 8.26
N GLY A 523 10.48 -6.58 7.04
CA GLY A 523 10.43 -7.99 6.61
C GLY A 523 11.79 -8.67 6.71
N SER A 524 12.88 -7.99 6.32
CA SER A 524 14.23 -8.51 6.47
C SER A 524 14.68 -8.63 7.94
N ARG A 525 14.23 -7.71 8.81
CA ARG A 525 14.53 -7.77 10.24
C ARG A 525 13.74 -8.87 10.95
N GLU A 526 12.51 -9.14 10.50
CA GLU A 526 11.69 -10.25 10.97
C GLU A 526 12.33 -11.59 10.60
N THR A 527 12.81 -11.77 9.37
CA THR A 527 13.51 -13.01 8.97
C THR A 527 14.77 -13.23 9.80
N VAL A 528 15.58 -12.17 10.02
CA VAL A 528 16.76 -12.26 10.90
C VAL A 528 16.38 -12.60 12.34
N SER A 529 15.30 -12.02 12.86
CA SER A 529 14.81 -12.33 14.23
C SER A 529 14.36 -13.78 14.36
N ILE A 530 13.70 -14.33 13.33
CA ILE A 530 13.31 -15.74 13.27
C ILE A 530 14.55 -16.64 13.24
N GLU A 531 15.58 -16.29 12.46
CA GLU A 531 16.84 -17.04 12.41
C GLU A 531 17.58 -17.00 13.76
N ILE A 532 17.64 -15.84 14.41
CA ILE A 532 18.19 -15.69 15.76
C ILE A 532 17.43 -16.56 16.76
N ALA A 533 16.09 -16.58 16.71
CA ALA A 533 15.26 -17.42 17.59
C ALA A 533 15.53 -18.91 17.36
N LYS A 534 15.67 -19.35 16.10
CA LYS A 534 16.05 -20.74 15.76
C LYS A 534 17.43 -21.10 16.29
N ALA A 535 18.42 -20.21 16.13
CA ALA A 535 19.77 -20.42 16.67
C ALA A 535 19.78 -20.53 18.20
N PHE A 536 18.97 -19.71 18.88
CA PHE A 536 18.80 -19.81 20.34
C PHE A 536 18.14 -21.13 20.75
N GLN A 537 17.12 -21.59 20.02
CA GLN A 537 16.47 -22.87 20.30
C GLN A 537 17.45 -24.05 20.13
N GLU A 538 18.27 -24.04 19.09
CA GLU A 538 19.30 -25.06 18.87
C GLU A 538 20.37 -25.03 19.96
N THR A 539 20.85 -23.85 20.34
CA THR A 539 21.80 -23.68 21.45
C THR A 539 21.21 -24.19 22.77
N ARG A 540 19.92 -23.95 23.01
CA ARG A 540 19.21 -24.46 24.19
C ARG A 540 19.15 -25.99 24.18
N LYS A 541 18.85 -26.61 23.04
CA LYS A 541 18.84 -28.06 22.90
C LYS A 541 20.22 -28.66 23.18
N GLN A 542 21.28 -28.09 22.61
CA GLN A 542 22.67 -28.50 22.88
C GLN A 542 23.02 -28.38 24.36
N LYS A 543 22.60 -27.29 25.03
CA LYS A 543 22.78 -27.13 26.48
C LYS A 543 22.03 -28.22 27.27
N GLU A 544 20.80 -28.54 26.89
CA GLU A 544 20.00 -29.58 27.55
C GLU A 544 20.64 -30.98 27.36
N GLU A 545 21.17 -31.28 26.18
CA GLU A 545 21.93 -32.52 25.90
C GLU A 545 23.22 -32.59 26.73
N LEU A 546 24.01 -31.51 26.79
CA LEU A 546 25.20 -31.45 27.64
C LEU A 546 24.85 -31.59 29.12
N GLN A 547 23.75 -30.97 29.58
CA GLN A 547 23.28 -31.11 30.96
C GLN A 547 22.92 -32.57 31.28
N GLN A 548 22.28 -33.28 30.35
CA GLN A 548 22.00 -34.71 30.50
C GLN A 548 23.28 -35.54 30.55
N GLN A 549 24.26 -35.27 29.68
CA GLN A 549 25.57 -35.94 29.71
C GLN A 549 26.29 -35.71 31.04
N VAL A 550 26.30 -34.47 31.54
CA VAL A 550 26.88 -34.14 32.85
C VAL A 550 26.16 -34.89 33.96
N SER A 551 24.82 -34.93 33.95
CA SER A 551 24.06 -35.68 34.96
C SER A 551 24.37 -37.18 34.95
N HIS A 552 24.55 -37.78 33.77
CA HIS A 552 24.93 -39.17 33.63
C HIS A 552 26.35 -39.42 34.15
N LEU A 553 27.32 -38.57 33.76
CA LEU A 553 28.69 -38.67 34.27
C LEU A 553 28.76 -38.49 35.79
N THR A 554 27.99 -37.55 36.36
CA THR A 554 27.91 -37.39 37.82
C THR A 554 27.38 -38.66 38.49
N SER A 555 26.32 -39.28 37.96
CA SER A 555 25.80 -40.56 38.49
C SER A 555 26.86 -41.67 38.43
N VAL A 556 27.61 -41.76 37.33
CA VAL A 556 28.69 -42.74 37.19
C VAL A 556 29.82 -42.47 38.19
N VAL A 557 30.18 -41.21 38.41
CA VAL A 557 31.18 -40.84 39.43
C VAL A 557 30.70 -41.23 40.82
N GLU A 558 29.45 -40.94 41.17
CA GLU A 558 28.86 -41.34 42.46
C GLU A 558 28.86 -42.85 42.66
N GLU A 559 28.54 -43.64 41.63
CA GLU A 559 28.64 -45.11 41.66
C GLU A 559 30.08 -45.60 41.87
N LYS A 560 31.05 -44.98 41.19
CA LYS A 560 32.47 -45.32 41.35
C LYS A 560 32.99 -44.94 42.74
N ASP A 561 32.58 -43.80 43.26
CA ASP A 561 32.94 -43.37 44.62
C ASP A 561 32.35 -44.33 45.65
N GLN A 562 31.10 -44.77 45.50
CA GLN A 562 30.51 -45.81 46.36
C GLN A 562 31.32 -47.11 46.30
N LEU A 563 31.67 -47.58 45.10
CA LEU A 563 32.47 -48.79 44.94
C LEU A 563 33.87 -48.64 45.57
N ILE A 564 34.50 -47.46 45.45
CA ILE A 564 35.79 -47.17 46.09
C ILE A 564 35.66 -47.22 47.61
N HIS A 565 34.58 -46.66 48.18
CA HIS A 565 34.32 -46.73 49.63
C HIS A 565 34.17 -48.19 50.09
N GLU A 566 33.34 -48.98 49.40
CA GLU A 566 33.16 -50.41 49.70
C GLU A 566 34.48 -51.20 49.64
N LYS A 567 35.30 -50.96 48.60
CA LYS A 567 36.63 -51.59 48.47
C LYS A 567 37.59 -51.15 49.57
N SER A 568 37.56 -49.87 49.95
CA SER A 568 38.40 -49.33 51.02
C SER A 568 38.03 -49.95 52.38
N ASP A 569 36.74 -50.12 52.67
CA ASP A 569 36.26 -50.79 53.88
C ASP A 569 36.65 -52.26 53.92
N MET A 570 36.53 -52.97 52.80
CA MET A 570 37.02 -54.36 52.69
C MET A 570 38.53 -54.46 52.92
N LEU A 571 39.33 -53.54 52.34
CA LEU A 571 40.77 -53.49 52.58
C LEU A 571 41.10 -53.19 54.04
N LEU A 572 40.36 -52.30 54.69
CA LEU A 572 40.52 -52.00 56.11
C LEU A 572 40.24 -53.23 56.97
N ASN A 573 39.18 -54.00 56.67
CA ASN A 573 38.88 -55.24 57.36
C ASN A 573 39.96 -56.30 57.14
N LYS A 574 40.44 -56.48 55.90
CA LYS A 574 41.56 -57.38 55.59
C LYS A 574 42.84 -56.96 56.32
N LYS A 575 43.11 -55.66 56.44
CA LYS A 575 44.24 -55.14 57.22
C LYS A 575 44.10 -55.47 58.72
N LYS A 576 42.90 -55.35 59.29
CA LYS A 576 42.63 -55.75 60.68
C LYS A 576 42.85 -57.26 60.88
N GLU A 577 42.36 -58.09 59.98
CA GLU A 577 42.59 -59.55 59.99
C GLU A 577 44.09 -59.89 59.94
N LEU A 578 44.85 -59.25 59.05
CA LEU A 578 46.31 -59.42 58.94
C LEU A 578 47.04 -59.01 60.22
N ASN A 579 46.65 -57.88 60.81
CA ASN A 579 47.23 -57.44 62.08
C ASN A 579 46.93 -58.43 63.21
N GLN A 580 45.71 -58.99 63.26
CA GLN A 580 45.37 -60.01 64.24
C GLN A 580 46.21 -61.27 64.03
N LEU A 581 46.35 -61.74 62.78
CA LEU A 581 47.18 -62.89 62.45
C LEU A 581 48.65 -62.66 62.84
N SER A 582 49.15 -61.44 62.65
CA SER A 582 50.50 -61.06 63.06
C SER A 582 50.68 -61.08 64.57
N GLN A 583 49.70 -60.58 65.33
CA GLN A 583 49.71 -60.64 66.80
C GLN A 583 49.64 -62.09 67.30
N ASP A 584 48.79 -62.91 66.69
CA ASP A 584 48.69 -64.33 67.01
C ASP A 584 50.00 -65.06 66.70
N HIS A 585 50.65 -64.74 65.58
CA HIS A 585 51.96 -65.28 65.23
C HIS A 585 53.05 -64.88 66.24
N GLU A 586 53.07 -63.61 66.67
CA GLU A 586 53.99 -63.12 67.70
C GLU A 586 53.75 -63.80 69.06
N ALA A 587 52.49 -64.03 69.42
CA ALA A 587 52.12 -64.78 70.62
C ALA A 587 52.57 -66.26 70.55
N VAL A 588 52.47 -66.90 69.37
CA VAL A 588 53.00 -68.24 69.14
C VAL A 588 54.52 -68.27 69.25
N LEU A 589 55.23 -67.28 68.70
CA LEU A 589 56.67 -67.16 68.85
C LEU A 589 57.09 -67.01 70.31
N LEU A 590 56.39 -66.18 71.09
CA LEU A 590 56.62 -66.03 72.53
C LEU A 590 56.39 -67.36 73.27
N ARG A 591 55.32 -68.09 72.92
CA ARG A 591 55.03 -69.40 73.51
C ARG A 591 56.08 -70.46 73.13
N MET A 592 56.58 -70.41 71.90
CA MET A 592 57.68 -71.26 71.43
C MET A 592 58.97 -70.95 72.21
N HIS A 593 59.30 -69.66 72.39
CA HIS A 593 60.45 -69.25 73.21
C HIS A 593 60.31 -69.69 74.68
N GLN A 594 59.12 -69.58 75.26
CA GLN A 594 58.86 -70.08 76.62
C GLN A 594 59.08 -71.60 76.72
N LEU A 595 58.49 -72.37 75.80
CA LEU A 595 58.69 -73.83 75.77
C LEU A 595 60.17 -74.19 75.57
N GLN A 596 60.91 -73.42 74.77
CA GLN A 596 62.34 -73.65 74.55
C GLN A 596 63.16 -73.40 75.82
N SER A 597 62.83 -72.34 76.58
CA SER A 597 63.38 -72.09 77.91
C SER A 597 63.04 -73.21 78.91
N ASP A 598 61.79 -73.68 78.93
CA ASP A 598 61.34 -74.78 79.80
C ASP A 598 62.06 -76.11 79.46
N ILE A 599 62.33 -76.36 78.18
CA ILE A 599 63.12 -77.51 77.72
C ILE A 599 64.58 -77.38 78.19
N GLU A 600 65.20 -76.20 78.09
CA GLU A 600 66.56 -75.97 78.60
C GLU A 600 66.65 -76.13 80.12
N ALA A 601 65.67 -75.63 80.87
CA ALA A 601 65.57 -75.83 82.31
C ALA A 601 65.40 -77.32 82.67
N SER A 602 64.54 -78.04 81.96
CA SER A 602 64.32 -79.48 82.15
C SER A 602 65.56 -80.30 81.83
N LYS A 603 66.30 -79.94 80.77
CA LYS A 603 67.59 -80.56 80.44
C LYS A 603 68.64 -80.31 81.51
N SER A 604 68.70 -79.09 82.05
CA SER A 604 69.63 -78.73 83.13
C SER A 604 69.32 -79.51 84.41
N GLN A 605 68.04 -79.62 84.76
CA GLN A 605 67.59 -80.43 85.90
C GLN A 605 67.84 -81.94 85.70
N ALA A 606 67.68 -82.43 84.47
CA ALA A 606 68.02 -83.82 84.13
C ALA A 606 69.53 -84.07 84.23
N ALA A 607 70.36 -83.10 83.81
CA ALA A 607 71.82 -83.18 83.94
C ALA A 607 72.27 -83.18 85.43
N GLU A 608 71.66 -82.35 86.29
CA GLU A 608 71.92 -82.40 87.74
C GLU A 608 71.50 -83.75 88.36
N LYS A 609 70.38 -84.32 87.93
CA LYS A 609 69.94 -85.67 88.35
C LYS A 609 70.89 -86.76 87.85
N GLU A 610 71.41 -86.64 86.63
CA GLU A 610 72.42 -87.56 86.11
C GLU A 610 73.74 -87.42 86.88
N GLU A 611 74.15 -86.20 87.26
CA GLU A 611 75.37 -86.00 88.04
C GLU A 611 75.23 -86.52 89.48
N THR A 612 74.07 -86.36 90.11
CA THR A 612 73.78 -86.96 91.42
C THR A 612 73.73 -88.48 91.35
N ALA A 613 73.08 -89.05 90.32
CA ALA A 613 73.11 -90.49 90.08
C ALA A 613 74.54 -91.01 89.77
N ARG A 614 75.39 -90.24 89.09
CA ARG A 614 76.81 -90.57 88.89
C ARG A 614 77.57 -90.61 90.20
N LYS A 615 77.36 -89.64 91.09
CA LYS A 615 77.98 -89.64 92.43
C LYS A 615 77.54 -90.87 93.24
N GLU A 616 76.26 -91.24 93.19
CA GLU A 616 75.75 -92.47 93.82
C GLU A 616 76.34 -93.75 93.19
N ILE A 617 76.48 -93.80 91.86
CA ILE A 617 77.11 -94.91 91.13
C ILE A 617 78.61 -95.02 91.49
N ASP A 618 79.32 -93.91 91.60
CA ASP A 618 80.74 -93.92 91.95
C ASP A 618 80.96 -94.36 93.42
N GLU A 619 80.04 -94.02 94.32
CA GLU A 619 80.04 -94.51 95.70
C GLU A 619 79.73 -96.02 95.79
N LEU A 620 78.78 -96.52 94.98
CA LEU A 620 78.50 -97.95 94.84
C LEU A 620 79.66 -98.71 94.19
N LYS A 621 80.35 -98.12 93.21
CA LYS A 621 81.55 -98.71 92.59
C LYS A 621 82.71 -98.84 93.59
N LEU A 622 82.86 -97.88 94.50
CA LEU A 622 83.89 -97.93 95.54
C LEU A 622 83.63 -99.08 96.54
N GLN A 623 82.37 -99.31 96.91
CA GLN A 623 81.96 -100.45 97.74
C GLN A 623 82.17 -101.81 97.03
N ILE A 624 81.95 -101.86 95.72
CA ILE A 624 82.15 -103.07 94.92
C ILE A 624 83.65 -103.37 94.73
N GLN A 625 84.51 -102.34 94.66
CA GLN A 625 85.96 -102.49 94.50
C GLN A 625 86.66 -103.05 95.75
N GLU A 626 86.15 -102.78 96.95
CA GLU A 626 86.68 -103.38 98.20
C GLU A 626 86.27 -104.85 98.39
N CYS A 627 85.12 -105.26 97.85
CA CYS A 627 84.66 -106.67 97.94
C CYS A 627 85.30 -107.63 96.91
N LEU A 628 85.91 -107.11 95.84
CA LEU A 628 86.39 -107.95 94.71
C LEU A 628 87.86 -108.40 94.78
N LEU A 629 88.63 -108.03 95.80
CA LEU A 629 90.04 -108.49 95.94
C LEU A 629 90.24 -109.76 96.80
N ALA A 630 89.19 -110.38 97.35
CA ALA A 630 89.37 -111.52 98.26
C ALA A 630 88.69 -112.85 97.86
N LYS A 631 88.00 -112.94 96.71
CA LYS A 631 87.36 -114.21 96.28
C LYS A 631 87.47 -114.50 94.78
N GLU A 632 88.69 -114.41 94.25
CA GLU A 632 89.10 -115.06 93.01
C GLU A 632 89.69 -116.45 93.33
N HIS A 633 88.85 -117.40 93.76
CA HIS A 633 89.07 -118.86 93.68
C HIS A 633 87.80 -119.61 94.11
N GLU A 634 86.79 -119.64 93.24
CA GLU A 634 85.97 -120.83 92.94
C GLU A 634 84.98 -120.42 91.84
N ARG A 635 85.35 -120.69 90.58
CA ARG A 635 84.96 -121.89 89.84
C ARG A 635 83.50 -121.83 89.37
N ASN A 636 83.38 -121.51 88.09
CA ASN A 636 82.52 -122.12 87.07
C ASN A 636 81.11 -122.54 87.50
N ALA A 637 80.09 -121.93 86.88
CA ALA A 637 78.96 -122.65 86.28
C ALA A 637 77.97 -121.69 85.58
N SER A 638 77.60 -122.07 84.36
CA SER A 638 76.27 -121.92 83.73
C SER A 638 75.79 -120.48 83.45
N GLU A 639 75.81 -119.94 82.23
CA GLU A 639 75.20 -120.43 80.98
C GLU A 639 73.78 -120.99 81.15
N LEU A 640 72.83 -120.24 80.56
CA LEU A 640 71.70 -120.67 79.73
C LEU A 640 70.67 -121.66 80.36
N GLU A 641 69.38 -121.62 80.12
CA GLU A 641 68.48 -120.92 79.19
C GLU A 641 67.06 -121.45 79.53
N GLU A 642 66.01 -120.67 79.24
CA GLU A 642 64.72 -121.19 78.72
C GLU A 642 63.85 -122.17 79.57
N SER A 643 62.54 -122.30 79.48
CA SER A 643 61.47 -121.81 78.61
C SER A 643 60.12 -122.22 79.25
N ALA A 644 59.02 -121.62 78.76
CA ALA A 644 57.70 -122.25 78.55
C ALA A 644 56.53 -122.03 79.56
N ARG A 645 55.55 -121.25 79.04
CA ARG A 645 54.07 -121.47 78.99
C ARG A 645 53.20 -121.26 80.25
N ALA A 646 52.20 -120.37 80.15
CA ALA A 646 50.79 -120.71 79.87
C ALA A 646 49.85 -119.49 80.12
N LEU A 647 48.84 -119.35 79.25
CA LEU A 647 47.58 -118.57 79.33
C LEU A 647 47.48 -117.41 80.34
N ASN A 648 47.07 -116.22 79.85
CA ASN A 648 45.88 -115.45 80.29
C ASN A 648 46.06 -113.93 80.11
N ASN A 649 45.01 -113.30 79.58
CA ASN A 649 44.53 -111.93 79.80
C ASN A 649 45.33 -110.68 79.40
N LYS A 650 44.62 -109.84 78.61
CA LYS A 650 44.53 -108.36 78.62
C LYS A 650 45.84 -107.59 78.41
N HIS A 651 45.99 -106.75 77.40
CA HIS A 651 45.08 -105.67 76.97
C HIS A 651 45.31 -105.47 75.46
N LEU A 652 44.27 -105.64 74.64
CA LEU A 652 43.38 -104.57 74.14
C LEU A 652 44.15 -103.56 73.31
N HIS A 653 44.13 -103.75 72.00
CA HIS A 653 43.11 -103.32 71.03
C HIS A 653 43.33 -101.88 70.55
N PRO A 654 43.07 -101.65 69.26
CA PRO A 654 43.24 -100.42 68.51
C PRO A 654 41.89 -99.65 68.65
N PRO A 655 41.06 -99.37 67.64
CA PRO A 655 41.19 -99.12 66.19
C PRO A 655 40.26 -97.98 65.73
N GLU A 656 39.90 -98.04 64.44
CA GLU A 656 38.55 -97.74 63.94
C GLU A 656 38.29 -96.23 63.71
N ASN A 657 38.16 -95.70 62.47
CA ASN A 657 37.26 -96.13 61.39
C ASN A 657 35.84 -96.45 61.94
N PRO A 658 34.73 -96.42 61.21
CA PRO A 658 34.51 -95.89 59.88
C PRO A 658 33.07 -95.29 59.73
N VAL A 659 32.67 -95.10 58.46
CA VAL A 659 31.40 -95.63 57.91
C VAL A 659 30.10 -94.85 58.09
N MET A 660 29.45 -94.74 56.92
CA MET A 660 27.99 -94.67 56.63
C MET A 660 27.28 -93.44 57.21
N GLU A 661 26.39 -92.79 56.48
CA GLU A 661 25.47 -93.16 55.41
C GLU A 661 24.97 -91.80 54.88
N GLN A 662 24.43 -91.61 53.68
CA GLN A 662 23.30 -92.32 53.15
C GLN A 662 23.11 -91.85 51.70
N ASN A 663 22.74 -92.80 50.85
CA ASN A 663 22.16 -92.55 49.54
C ASN A 663 20.98 -91.58 49.64
N GLY A 664 20.84 -90.70 48.65
CA GLY A 664 19.64 -89.93 48.42
C GLY A 664 19.73 -89.26 47.07
N GLU A 665 19.16 -89.92 46.05
CA GLU A 665 18.53 -89.35 44.85
C GLU A 665 19.29 -88.18 44.19
N VAL A 666 19.86 -88.39 43.00
CA VAL A 666 19.14 -88.04 41.76
C VAL A 666 17.69 -87.63 42.05
N ALA A 667 17.48 -86.40 42.50
CA ALA A 667 16.24 -85.75 42.23
C ALA A 667 16.20 -85.68 40.70
N ALA A 668 15.43 -86.58 40.10
CA ALA A 668 14.98 -86.41 38.73
C ALA A 668 14.49 -84.97 38.56
N ALA A 669 13.98 -84.30 39.61
CA ALA A 669 13.66 -82.89 39.64
C ALA A 669 14.81 -81.90 39.37
N ASP A 670 16.08 -82.12 39.77
CA ASP A 670 17.18 -81.16 39.51
C ASP A 670 17.84 -81.38 38.16
N ILE A 671 17.89 -82.64 37.67
CA ILE A 671 18.26 -82.94 36.29
C ILE A 671 17.11 -82.54 35.34
N ILE A 672 15.84 -82.73 35.74
CA ILE A 672 14.67 -82.21 35.01
C ILE A 672 14.62 -80.70 35.11
N GLN A 673 15.00 -80.05 36.22
CA GLN A 673 15.03 -78.59 36.35
C GLN A 673 16.19 -78.02 35.53
N LEU A 674 17.39 -78.60 35.55
CA LEU A 674 18.49 -78.21 34.66
C LEU A 674 18.22 -78.58 33.20
N GLN A 675 17.49 -79.65 32.89
CA GLN A 675 17.03 -80.00 31.52
C GLN A 675 15.85 -79.15 31.07
N LYS A 676 14.99 -78.71 31.99
CA LYS A 676 13.87 -77.80 31.76
C LYS A 676 14.41 -76.39 31.56
N ASP A 677 15.33 -75.94 32.39
CA ASP A 677 16.06 -74.68 32.24
C ASP A 677 16.94 -74.72 31.00
N ASN A 678 17.58 -75.86 30.64
CA ASN A 678 18.24 -76.00 29.34
C ASN A 678 17.23 -75.97 28.18
N ARG A 679 16.07 -76.63 28.30
CA ARG A 679 15.01 -76.57 27.28
C ARG A 679 14.40 -75.18 27.17
N GLU A 680 14.29 -74.44 28.27
CA GLU A 680 13.70 -73.12 28.36
C GLU A 680 14.71 -72.05 27.91
N LEU A 681 16.00 -72.26 28.14
CA LEU A 681 17.09 -71.50 27.53
C LEU A 681 17.27 -71.84 26.05
N GLU A 682 17.15 -73.10 25.62
CA GLU A 682 17.08 -73.49 24.21
C GLU A 682 15.82 -72.95 23.55
N GLN A 683 14.69 -72.91 24.25
CA GLN A 683 13.44 -72.31 23.78
C GLN A 683 13.57 -70.79 23.71
N GLN A 684 14.20 -70.14 24.68
CA GLN A 684 14.53 -68.71 24.61
C GLN A 684 15.56 -68.42 23.53
N ILE A 685 16.51 -69.31 23.26
CA ILE A 685 17.49 -69.18 22.17
C ILE A 685 16.77 -69.39 20.83
N THR A 686 15.84 -70.33 20.71
CA THR A 686 15.06 -70.53 19.48
C THR A 686 14.04 -69.40 19.27
N GLU A 687 13.42 -68.86 20.32
CA GLU A 687 12.55 -67.69 20.29
C GLU A 687 13.34 -66.41 20.02
N LYS A 688 14.51 -66.21 20.63
CA LYS A 688 15.42 -65.12 20.27
C LYS A 688 16.00 -65.30 18.89
N ASN A 689 16.27 -66.51 18.42
CA ASN A 689 16.65 -66.78 17.03
C ASN A 689 15.48 -66.56 16.07
N LYS A 690 14.22 -66.79 16.50
CA LYS A 690 13.02 -66.46 15.75
C LYS A 690 12.79 -64.95 15.73
N MET A 691 13.09 -64.25 16.83
CA MET A 691 13.04 -62.80 16.94
C MET A 691 14.18 -62.14 16.15
N ILE A 692 15.36 -62.74 16.12
CA ILE A 692 16.47 -62.35 15.26
C ILE A 692 16.12 -62.62 13.81
N LYS A 693 15.50 -63.76 13.47
CA LYS A 693 14.97 -64.00 12.11
C LYS A 693 13.86 -63.01 11.76
N GLN A 694 12.99 -62.64 12.69
CA GLN A 694 11.95 -61.62 12.49
C GLN A 694 12.54 -60.21 12.39
N LEU A 695 13.61 -59.89 13.12
CA LEU A 695 14.32 -58.62 13.05
C LEU A 695 15.20 -58.56 11.80
N GLN A 696 15.79 -59.67 11.37
CA GLN A 696 16.50 -59.82 10.10
C GLN A 696 15.51 -59.77 8.93
N GLN A 697 14.32 -60.35 9.08
CA GLN A 697 13.23 -60.22 8.10
C GLN A 697 12.68 -58.80 8.08
N ARG A 698 12.47 -58.15 9.23
CA ARG A 698 12.13 -56.72 9.31
C ARG A 698 13.24 -55.83 8.79
N MET A 699 14.51 -56.19 8.96
CA MET A 699 15.66 -55.48 8.38
C MET A 699 15.79 -55.75 6.88
N THR A 700 15.36 -56.92 6.41
CA THR A 700 15.31 -57.26 4.97
C THR A 700 14.11 -56.60 4.31
N GLU A 701 12.99 -56.49 5.00
CA GLU A 701 11.80 -55.73 4.61
C GLU A 701 12.10 -54.24 4.69
N LEU A 702 12.76 -53.73 5.74
CA LEU A 702 13.26 -52.35 5.78
C LEU A 702 14.28 -52.13 4.68
N LYS A 703 15.24 -53.03 4.44
CA LYS A 703 16.15 -52.92 3.29
C LYS A 703 15.37 -52.94 1.98
N LYS A 704 14.34 -53.78 1.81
CA LYS A 704 13.47 -53.78 0.61
C LYS A 704 12.64 -52.50 0.50
N THR A 705 12.20 -51.92 1.61
CA THR A 705 11.45 -50.66 1.65
C THR A 705 12.39 -49.49 1.37
N LEU A 706 13.56 -49.44 2.00
CA LEU A 706 14.62 -48.46 1.76
C LEU A 706 15.19 -48.59 0.34
N GLN A 707 15.30 -49.82 -0.20
CA GLN A 707 15.77 -50.09 -1.56
C GLN A 707 14.65 -49.93 -2.61
N LYS A 708 13.37 -50.04 -2.22
CA LYS A 708 12.21 -49.58 -3.02
C LYS A 708 12.08 -48.06 -3.01
N GLU A 709 12.43 -47.39 -1.91
CA GLU A 709 12.48 -45.93 -1.81
C GLU A 709 13.74 -45.35 -2.49
N LEU A 710 14.87 -46.06 -2.47
CA LEU A 710 16.12 -45.64 -3.11
C LEU A 710 16.30 -46.19 -4.53
N LYS A 711 15.39 -47.04 -5.03
CA LYS A 711 15.46 -47.62 -6.38
C LYS A 711 14.08 -47.83 -7.01
N ILE A 712 13.37 -46.72 -7.18
CA ILE A 712 12.65 -46.33 -8.41
C ILE A 712 13.04 -44.86 -8.64
N ARG A 713 13.67 -44.46 -9.76
CA ARG A 713 13.85 -45.17 -11.04
C ARG A 713 14.96 -46.23 -11.05
N PRO A 714 14.59 -47.44 -11.48
CA PRO A 714 15.18 -48.02 -12.68
C PRO A 714 14.11 -48.21 -13.76
N ASP A 715 14.43 -47.85 -15.00
CA ASP A 715 14.49 -48.89 -16.05
C ASP A 715 15.89 -49.51 -15.89
N GLY A 716 16.07 -50.84 -15.83
CA GLY A 716 16.02 -51.75 -16.98
C GLY A 716 17.33 -51.58 -17.78
N GLU A 717 18.33 -52.47 -17.78
CA GLU A 717 18.40 -53.91 -17.52
C GLU A 717 19.79 -54.34 -16.99
N GLY A 718 19.83 -55.44 -16.23
CA GLY A 718 20.98 -56.37 -16.21
C GLY A 718 22.10 -56.13 -15.18
N PRO A 719 22.88 -57.16 -14.82
CA PRO A 719 22.99 -57.62 -13.43
C PRO A 719 24.38 -57.50 -12.79
N GLU A 720 24.36 -57.40 -11.44
CA GLU A 720 25.22 -58.07 -10.43
C GLU A 720 26.70 -58.40 -10.76
N VAL A 721 27.62 -58.02 -9.85
CA VAL A 721 28.39 -58.94 -8.97
C VAL A 721 29.46 -58.18 -8.15
N ARG A 722 29.37 -58.33 -6.80
CA ARG A 722 30.41 -58.33 -5.72
C ARG A 722 31.42 -57.16 -5.65
N GLU A 723 31.48 -56.33 -4.61
CA GLU A 723 31.64 -56.55 -3.15
C GLU A 723 32.97 -57.21 -2.73
N LYS A 724 33.88 -56.41 -2.13
CA LYS A 724 34.66 -56.66 -0.87
C LYS A 724 35.79 -55.62 -0.70
N THR A 725 35.70 -54.67 0.24
CA THR A 725 36.13 -54.69 1.68
C THR A 725 37.58 -54.24 1.93
N ASN A 726 37.71 -53.29 2.90
CA ASN A 726 38.73 -53.18 3.96
C ASN A 726 39.79 -52.05 3.93
N SER A 727 39.72 -51.24 4.99
CA SER A 727 40.76 -50.85 5.97
C SER A 727 41.84 -49.79 5.70
N GLU A 728 42.00 -48.96 6.75
CA GLU A 728 43.20 -48.32 7.30
C GLU A 728 43.86 -47.07 6.65
N VAL A 729 44.22 -46.16 7.56
CA VAL A 729 44.90 -44.85 7.48
C VAL A 729 46.44 -45.08 7.42
N PRO A 730 47.41 -44.13 7.27
CA PRO A 730 47.56 -42.78 6.64
C PRO A 730 48.76 -42.68 5.63
N ASN A 731 49.05 -41.45 5.17
CA ASN A 731 50.36 -40.84 4.81
C ASN A 731 50.70 -40.54 3.33
N ALA A 732 50.77 -39.22 3.08
CA ALA A 732 51.85 -38.44 2.45
C ALA A 732 52.59 -38.95 1.19
N SER A 733 52.48 -38.19 0.09
CA SER A 733 53.55 -37.61 -0.75
C SER A 733 52.93 -37.13 -2.09
N VAL A 734 52.87 -35.83 -2.35
CA VAL A 734 53.84 -34.97 -3.10
C VAL A 734 54.06 -35.36 -4.57
N THR A 735 53.52 -34.52 -5.48
CA THR A 735 54.10 -34.07 -6.78
C THR A 735 53.17 -32.97 -7.30
N VAL A 736 53.46 -31.66 -7.20
CA VAL A 736 54.45 -30.82 -7.90
C VAL A 736 54.44 -30.99 -9.42
N THR A 737 53.84 -30.01 -10.10
CA THR A 737 54.24 -29.55 -11.44
C THR A 737 54.48 -28.03 -11.39
N ASN A 738 55.76 -27.68 -11.29
CA ASN A 738 56.39 -26.42 -11.68
C ASN A 738 56.33 -26.25 -13.22
N ASN A 739 56.38 -25.10 -13.91
CA ASN A 739 56.62 -23.69 -13.60
C ASN A 739 56.36 -22.85 -14.88
N SER A 740 56.38 -21.52 -14.69
CA SER A 740 56.74 -20.42 -15.61
C SER A 740 55.69 -19.83 -16.55
N ASP A 741 55.14 -18.69 -16.15
CA ASP A 741 55.45 -17.48 -16.92
C ASP A 741 55.58 -16.24 -16.01
N LEU A 742 56.72 -15.56 -16.13
CA LEU A 742 57.12 -14.41 -15.33
C LEU A 742 56.43 -13.14 -15.84
N ASN A 743 55.18 -12.94 -15.42
CA ASN A 743 54.58 -11.59 -15.37
C ASN A 743 54.07 -11.24 -13.97
N ASP A 744 54.49 -12.00 -12.95
CA ASP A 744 53.90 -11.96 -11.62
C ASP A 744 54.59 -11.01 -10.63
N SER A 745 55.12 -9.90 -11.14
CA SER A 745 55.35 -8.70 -10.32
C SER A 745 54.03 -8.08 -9.82
N ARG A 746 52.90 -8.76 -10.04
CA ARG A 746 51.53 -8.36 -9.73
C ARG A 746 50.76 -9.38 -8.89
N GLU A 747 51.39 -10.46 -8.43
CA GLU A 747 50.83 -11.30 -7.36
C GLU A 747 51.06 -10.60 -6.02
N ILE A 748 50.22 -9.61 -5.75
CA ILE A 748 50.04 -9.11 -4.39
C ILE A 748 49.60 -10.33 -3.59
N ASN A 749 50.37 -10.74 -2.58
CA ASN A 749 49.99 -11.86 -1.72
C ASN A 749 48.57 -11.57 -1.18
N PHE A 750 47.58 -12.32 -1.67
CA PHE A 750 46.18 -12.06 -1.39
C PHE A 750 45.88 -12.20 0.11
N GLU A 751 46.70 -12.95 0.88
CA GLU A 751 46.61 -12.95 2.34
C GLU A 751 47.07 -11.61 2.94
N TYR A 752 48.16 -11.03 2.44
CA TYR A 752 48.63 -9.72 2.89
C TYR A 752 47.64 -8.62 2.51
N LEU A 753 47.13 -8.64 1.27
CA LEU A 753 46.11 -7.70 0.81
C LEU A 753 44.82 -7.84 1.61
N LYS A 754 44.35 -9.07 1.85
CA LYS A 754 43.20 -9.34 2.70
C LYS A 754 43.43 -8.78 4.09
N HIS A 755 44.62 -8.95 4.67
CA HIS A 755 44.94 -8.40 5.99
C HIS A 755 44.94 -6.85 5.99
N VAL A 756 45.55 -6.22 4.99
CA VAL A 756 45.58 -4.75 4.87
C VAL A 756 44.19 -4.18 4.66
N VAL A 757 43.35 -4.79 3.81
CA VAL A 757 41.96 -4.37 3.59
C VAL A 757 41.11 -4.59 4.84
N LEU A 758 41.24 -5.74 5.50
CA LEU A 758 40.50 -6.03 6.73
C LEU A 758 40.89 -5.05 7.85
N LYS A 759 42.19 -4.75 7.98
CA LYS A 759 42.71 -3.78 8.94
C LYS A 759 42.26 -2.36 8.60
N PHE A 760 42.25 -1.97 7.33
CA PHE A 760 41.72 -0.69 6.87
C PHE A 760 40.24 -0.53 7.25
N MET A 761 39.42 -1.56 7.03
CA MET A 761 37.99 -1.54 7.36
C MET A 761 37.70 -1.60 8.87
N SER A 762 38.66 -2.05 9.68
CA SER A 762 38.47 -2.29 11.12
C SER A 762 39.29 -1.38 12.05
N CYS A 763 40.14 -0.51 11.49
CA CYS A 763 40.96 0.42 12.27
C CYS A 763 40.23 1.72 12.60
N ARG A 764 40.80 2.50 13.54
CA ARG A 764 40.24 3.81 13.93
C ARG A 764 40.41 4.81 12.80
N GLU A 765 39.52 5.78 12.74
CA GLU A 765 39.34 6.66 11.58
C GLU A 765 40.62 7.45 11.20
N SER A 766 41.44 7.82 12.18
CA SER A 766 42.74 8.51 11.95
C SER A 766 43.84 7.59 11.40
N GLU A 767 43.79 6.29 11.68
CA GLU A 767 44.73 5.29 11.15
C GLU A 767 44.36 4.87 9.74
N ALA A 768 43.05 4.87 9.43
CA ALA A 768 42.54 4.58 8.10
C ALA A 768 43.11 5.55 7.07
N PHE A 769 43.21 6.86 7.37
CA PHE A 769 43.76 7.86 6.44
C PHE A 769 45.21 7.58 6.03
N HIS A 770 46.03 7.06 6.96
CA HIS A 770 47.41 6.64 6.66
C HIS A 770 47.46 5.33 5.87
N LEU A 771 46.51 4.42 6.09
CA LEU A 771 46.41 3.15 5.38
C LEU A 771 45.87 3.29 3.95
N ILE A 772 45.15 4.38 3.62
CA ILE A 772 44.72 4.67 2.23
C ILE A 772 45.91 4.61 1.28
N LYS A 773 47.03 5.26 1.62
CA LYS A 773 48.21 5.31 0.75
C LYS A 773 48.85 3.92 0.54
N ALA A 774 48.81 3.07 1.57
CA ALA A 774 49.29 1.68 1.46
C ALA A 774 48.36 0.84 0.58
N VAL A 775 47.05 1.00 0.73
CA VAL A 775 46.05 0.33 -0.13
C VAL A 775 46.14 0.82 -1.57
N SER A 776 46.33 2.13 -1.80
CA SER A 776 46.52 2.70 -3.13
C SER A 776 47.73 2.12 -3.84
N VAL A 777 48.87 1.99 -3.14
CA VAL A 777 50.09 1.42 -3.73
C VAL A 777 49.94 -0.09 -3.96
N LEU A 778 49.33 -0.82 -3.03
CA LEU A 778 49.13 -2.26 -3.18
C LEU A 778 48.14 -2.60 -4.30
N LEU A 779 47.06 -1.83 -4.44
CA LEU A 779 46.02 -2.06 -5.45
C LEU A 779 46.21 -1.24 -6.73
N ASN A 780 47.30 -0.48 -6.84
CA ASN A 780 47.60 0.43 -7.94
C ASN A 780 46.46 1.40 -8.26
N PHE A 781 45.90 2.05 -7.24
CA PHE A 781 44.89 3.08 -7.44
C PHE A 781 45.45 4.29 -8.18
N SER A 782 44.62 4.87 -9.04
CA SER A 782 44.89 6.19 -9.62
C SER A 782 44.81 7.27 -8.54
N GLN A 783 45.38 8.45 -8.82
CA GLN A 783 45.34 9.56 -7.87
C GLN A 783 43.90 10.00 -7.59
N GLU A 784 43.02 9.87 -8.58
CA GLU A 784 41.58 10.15 -8.48
C GLU A 784 40.87 9.12 -7.58
N GLU A 785 41.20 7.83 -7.71
CA GLU A 785 40.66 6.75 -6.88
C GLU A 785 41.09 6.89 -5.41
N GLU A 786 42.37 7.23 -5.17
CA GLU A 786 42.88 7.52 -3.83
C GLU A 786 42.16 8.72 -3.20
N ASN A 787 41.98 9.80 -3.97
CA ASN A 787 41.30 11.01 -3.48
C ASN A 787 39.82 10.74 -3.18
N MET A 788 39.15 9.90 -3.97
CA MET A 788 37.76 9.50 -3.71
C MET A 788 37.61 8.77 -2.36
N LEU A 789 38.56 7.89 -2.03
CA LEU A 789 38.56 7.20 -0.73
C LEU A 789 38.81 8.18 0.42
N LYS A 790 39.69 9.16 0.25
CA LYS A 790 39.93 10.23 1.23
C LYS A 790 38.69 11.10 1.44
N GLU A 791 38.07 11.58 0.37
CA GLU A 791 36.85 12.40 0.43
C GLU A 791 35.68 11.61 1.05
N THR A 792 35.57 10.32 0.76
CA THR A 792 34.55 9.45 1.36
C THR A 792 34.78 9.23 2.85
N LEU A 793 36.04 9.08 3.26
CA LEU A 793 36.40 8.95 4.67
C LEU A 793 36.21 10.28 5.42
N GLU A 794 36.60 11.42 4.83
CA GLU A 794 36.37 12.77 5.37
C GLU A 794 34.88 13.10 5.50
N TYR A 795 34.07 12.73 4.50
CA TYR A 795 32.61 12.84 4.59
C TYR A 795 32.06 12.04 5.76
N LYS A 796 32.51 10.79 5.96
CA LYS A 796 32.09 9.98 7.11
C LYS A 796 32.53 10.58 8.46
N MET A 797 33.60 11.37 8.48
CA MET A 797 34.05 12.09 9.68
C MET A 797 33.36 13.46 9.87
N SER A 798 32.65 13.98 8.86
CA SER A 798 31.99 15.28 8.91
C SER A 798 30.49 15.14 9.16
N TRP A 799 29.98 15.77 10.22
CA TRP A 799 28.55 15.73 10.57
C TRP A 799 27.66 16.46 9.53
N PHE A 800 28.24 17.44 8.80
CA PHE A 800 27.50 18.33 7.90
C PHE A 800 27.94 18.24 6.42
N GLY A 801 28.81 17.29 6.08
CA GLY A 801 29.23 17.10 4.69
C GLY A 801 28.09 16.55 3.83
N SER A 802 28.09 16.85 2.53
CA SER A 802 27.28 16.14 1.55
C SER A 802 28.06 14.94 1.02
N LYS A 803 27.40 13.80 0.80
CA LYS A 803 28.03 12.56 0.34
C LYS A 803 28.75 12.82 -1.00
N PRO A 804 30.05 12.48 -1.14
CA PRO A 804 30.77 12.73 -2.38
C PRO A 804 30.08 11.99 -3.54
N SER A 805 29.86 12.71 -4.63
CA SER A 805 29.17 12.19 -5.82
C SER A 805 30.06 11.15 -6.51
N PRO A 806 29.55 9.93 -6.80
CA PRO A 806 30.33 8.93 -7.52
C PRO A 806 30.53 9.44 -8.95
N ARG A 807 31.68 10.04 -9.24
CA ARG A 807 32.06 10.40 -10.61
C ARG A 807 32.32 9.12 -11.41
N GLY A 808 31.25 8.54 -11.96
CA GLY A 808 31.31 7.51 -12.99
C GLY A 808 31.87 6.17 -12.53
N SER A 809 31.20 5.09 -12.92
CA SER A 809 31.75 3.74 -12.84
C SER A 809 33.11 3.69 -13.55
N ILE A 810 34.18 3.40 -12.81
CA ILE A 810 35.46 3.00 -13.39
C ILE A 810 35.22 1.66 -14.09
N ARG A 811 35.14 1.72 -15.42
CA ARG A 811 35.01 0.55 -16.28
C ARG A 811 36.28 -0.30 -16.13
N PRO A 812 36.21 -1.65 -15.98
CA PRO A 812 37.41 -2.47 -15.95
C PRO A 812 38.16 -2.31 -17.28
N SER A 813 39.43 -1.95 -17.18
CA SER A 813 40.35 -1.76 -18.30
C SER A 813 40.52 -3.06 -19.09
N ILE A 814 39.72 -3.23 -20.17
CA ILE A 814 39.96 -4.22 -21.21
C ILE A 814 39.90 -3.50 -22.56
N SER A 815 41.08 -3.34 -23.15
CA SER A 815 41.44 -3.04 -24.55
C SER A 815 40.42 -2.33 -25.48
N SER A 816 40.84 -1.15 -25.96
CA SER A 816 40.41 -0.45 -27.19
C SER A 816 40.25 -1.38 -28.43
N PRO A 817 39.44 -1.03 -29.46
CA PRO A 817 39.71 0.15 -30.31
C PRO A 817 38.53 0.98 -30.87
N ARG A 818 38.88 2.24 -31.17
CA ARG A 818 38.39 3.21 -32.18
C ARG A 818 37.08 2.93 -32.94
N THR A 819 36.14 3.89 -32.90
CA THR A 819 35.87 4.85 -34.00
C THR A 819 34.91 5.98 -33.55
N PRO A 820 34.99 7.20 -34.14
CA PRO A 820 34.16 8.36 -33.78
C PRO A 820 32.96 8.55 -34.74
N TRP A 821 32.14 9.59 -34.45
CA TRP A 821 31.02 10.22 -35.21
C TRP A 821 29.66 9.91 -34.54
N SER A 822 28.77 10.87 -34.24
CA SER A 822 28.57 12.26 -34.67
C SER A 822 28.42 13.25 -33.51
#